data_AF-A0A1M6ZW64-F1
#
_entry.id   AF-A0A1M6ZW64-F1
#
_cell.length_a   1.000
_cell.length_b   1.000
_cell.length_c   1.000
_cell.angle_alpha   90.00
_cell.angle_beta   90.00
_cell.angle_gamma   90.00
#
_symmetry.space_group_name_H-M   'P 1'
#
loop_
_entity.id
_entity.type
_entity.pdbx_description
1 polymer ?
#
loop_
_entity_poly.entity_id
_entity_poly.type
_entity_poly.pdbx_seq_one_letter_code
_entity_poly.pdbx_strand_id
1 'polypeptide(L)'
;MEHELTFQKIKERVELPELLSHFGYTLKKGEQLGRGKWHVFEGDDTLVVFKGRGGDWMYFNAQDDRDKGSVIDWMKNRVSSGRIAGIAQLPGRTLWQAVNDHFRAYLSLPEPQRPRLDLLPIAETAPGEKFHSIFTKDCRPLEDTTYLEGRGISQATLRHPQFVGRILNHRHTVQRAGLPPKTYVNTAFPSYHEGRVVGLELKGEGFKGQAPESQFSRSLWLSRLPEGRPAAVLVVSESALDTLSYAQLHPHESALYASTAGTLTQNKIFELKRLLREEQIPVIRAAFDNDTQGHHFDTRLLAGLASDQNPMKVVREHEHQLTVEIVAPQPAGVQALSRRLQAYNEQTSQQFSQANGAPGTPTTSPTLRDELIHSQKLGAHTYQFRLPMSPGALHAFNQAASQTLAFEHRVEVVKSQGKDWNQDLKQDQLQQVVRSELGDVDEDQYGFGQQHWDNPEISGSGKIAQLHQAQAEARTQGERLLVVELRESRDETALLPTLRENLERIGLHIDHATRQPHGVAREILTELTLRYPVQSPQLPAISDTVDALRQNPRVMVVESGQDAVERRQLAAAQEQERQAGPPLRPSDSPARDQARQDFIEAARQVVRELRVYAAGLEAARLQEVSKQLLTRPELTGINQENGARVLAVVDTLDTLKTSPAVLQLRQAAQLLHAPKPPAQENRPRTSPRW
;
A
#
# COMPACT_ATOMS: atom_id res chain seq x y z
N MET A 1 27.90 27.65 -42.86
CA MET A 1 26.55 28.02 -42.42
C MET A 1 26.10 26.99 -41.40
N GLU A 2 26.11 27.33 -40.12
CA GLU A 2 25.47 26.47 -39.11
C GLU A 2 23.97 26.51 -39.33
N HIS A 3 23.35 25.39 -39.68
CA HIS A 3 21.90 25.33 -39.75
C HIS A 3 21.33 25.45 -38.34
N GLU A 4 20.47 26.46 -38.14
CA GLU A 4 19.73 26.65 -36.91
C GLU A 4 19.02 25.34 -36.50
N LEU A 5 19.26 24.94 -35.24
CA LEU A 5 18.75 23.70 -34.66
C LEU A 5 17.30 23.94 -34.25
N THR A 6 16.39 23.74 -35.20
CA THR A 6 14.96 23.89 -34.98
C THR A 6 14.40 22.74 -34.15
N PHE A 7 13.33 23.01 -33.40
CA PHE A 7 12.60 22.00 -32.61
C PHE A 7 12.18 20.76 -33.43
N GLN A 8 11.83 20.94 -34.71
CA GLN A 8 11.53 19.84 -35.61
C GLN A 8 12.76 18.93 -35.83
N LYS A 9 13.93 19.51 -36.13
CA LYS A 9 15.19 18.75 -36.30
C LYS A 9 15.65 18.06 -35.02
N ILE A 10 15.27 18.57 -33.84
CA ILE A 10 15.56 17.93 -32.56
C ILE A 10 14.71 16.66 -32.42
N LYS A 11 13.40 16.76 -32.65
CA LYS A 11 12.47 15.61 -32.61
C LYS A 11 12.84 14.50 -33.61
N GLU A 12 13.34 14.87 -34.78
CA GLU A 12 13.79 13.94 -35.83
C GLU A 12 15.15 13.28 -35.56
N ARG A 13 16.00 13.87 -34.71
CA ARG A 13 17.40 13.43 -34.51
C ARG A 13 17.73 12.96 -33.09
N VAL A 14 16.80 13.11 -32.14
CA VAL A 14 17.00 12.76 -30.74
C VAL A 14 15.97 11.72 -30.31
N GLU A 15 16.41 10.48 -30.21
CA GLU A 15 15.65 9.41 -29.57
C GLU A 15 15.61 9.66 -28.06
N LEU A 16 14.41 9.98 -27.53
CA LEU A 16 14.25 10.27 -26.09
C LEU A 16 14.76 9.12 -25.19
N PRO A 17 14.53 7.83 -25.49
CA PRO A 17 15.10 6.74 -24.69
C PRO A 17 16.63 6.80 -24.54
N GLU A 18 17.35 7.12 -25.61
CA GLU A 18 18.82 7.24 -25.62
C GLU A 18 19.28 8.47 -24.83
N LEU A 19 18.58 9.60 -25.00
CA LEU A 19 18.81 10.83 -24.26
C LEU A 19 18.63 10.62 -22.74
N LEU A 20 17.57 9.90 -22.33
CA LEU A 20 17.33 9.58 -20.92
C LEU A 20 18.47 8.75 -20.33
N SER A 21 18.92 7.70 -21.03
CA SER A 21 20.06 6.89 -20.56
C SER A 21 21.39 7.64 -20.57
N HIS A 22 21.59 8.63 -21.45
CA HIS A 22 22.75 9.51 -21.39
C HIS A 22 22.77 10.34 -20.11
N PHE A 23 21.61 10.80 -19.64
CA PHE A 23 21.44 11.55 -18.39
C PHE A 23 21.14 10.66 -17.17
N GLY A 24 21.53 9.38 -17.20
CA GLY A 24 21.56 8.50 -16.04
C GLY A 24 20.29 7.72 -15.73
N TYR A 25 19.24 7.80 -16.56
CA TYR A 25 18.04 6.98 -16.37
C TYR A 25 18.27 5.54 -16.84
N THR A 26 17.83 4.59 -16.02
CA THR A 26 17.92 3.16 -16.30
C THR A 26 16.59 2.63 -16.85
N LEU A 27 16.66 1.82 -17.92
CA LEU A 27 15.47 1.16 -18.48
C LEU A 27 15.06 -0.02 -17.58
N LYS A 28 13.85 0.03 -17.03
CA LYS A 28 13.32 -1.04 -16.16
C LYS A 28 13.01 -2.29 -16.98
N LYS A 29 13.72 -3.39 -16.72
CA LYS A 29 13.50 -4.70 -17.38
C LYS A 29 12.55 -5.57 -16.56
N GLY A 30 11.52 -6.12 -17.20
CA GLY A 30 10.61 -7.11 -16.61
C GLY A 30 9.68 -7.70 -17.67
N GLU A 31 9.34 -8.99 -17.55
CA GLU A 31 8.61 -9.79 -18.56
C GLU A 31 7.21 -9.27 -18.95
N GLN A 32 6.64 -8.32 -18.20
CA GLN A 32 5.28 -7.81 -18.38
C GLN A 32 5.24 -6.35 -18.88
N LEU A 33 6.38 -5.65 -19.00
CA LEU A 33 6.42 -4.18 -19.06
C LEU A 33 6.06 -3.53 -20.41
N GLY A 34 5.59 -4.31 -21.39
CA GLY A 34 4.94 -3.78 -22.58
C GLY A 34 4.90 -4.73 -23.77
N ARG A 35 3.70 -5.16 -24.16
CA ARG A 35 3.45 -5.65 -25.53
C ARG A 35 3.47 -4.47 -26.52
N GLY A 36 4.65 -3.87 -26.73
CA GLY A 36 4.93 -2.85 -27.74
C GLY A 36 4.14 -1.54 -27.63
N LYS A 37 4.05 -0.92 -26.44
CA LYS A 37 3.27 0.33 -26.23
C LYS A 37 4.01 1.48 -25.54
N TRP A 38 4.92 1.18 -24.62
CA TRP A 38 5.70 2.17 -23.88
C TRP A 38 6.92 1.50 -23.23
N HIS A 39 7.85 2.33 -22.76
CA HIS A 39 8.99 1.95 -21.93
C HIS A 39 8.93 2.70 -20.60
N VAL A 40 9.54 2.16 -19.55
CA VAL A 40 9.63 2.80 -18.23
C VAL A 40 11.09 3.01 -17.85
N PHE A 41 11.43 4.26 -17.55
CA PHE A 41 12.76 4.71 -17.17
C PHE A 41 12.76 5.15 -15.72
N GLU A 42 13.73 4.67 -14.94
CA GLU A 42 13.91 5.00 -13.52
C GLU A 42 15.25 5.75 -13.34
N GLY A 43 15.16 6.96 -12.80
CA GLY A 43 16.27 7.83 -12.40
C GLY A 43 15.86 8.62 -11.15
N ASP A 44 16.12 9.94 -11.13
CA ASP A 44 15.61 10.84 -10.07
C ASP A 44 14.06 10.88 -10.01
N ASP A 45 13.40 10.55 -11.12
CA ASP A 45 11.96 10.32 -11.22
C ASP A 45 11.63 9.12 -12.14
N THR A 46 10.38 8.66 -12.09
CA THR A 46 9.90 7.53 -12.92
C THR A 46 9.16 8.05 -14.15
N LEU A 47 9.72 7.84 -15.33
CA LEU A 47 9.19 8.33 -16.60
C LEU A 47 8.64 7.19 -17.45
N VAL A 48 7.45 7.38 -18.00
CA VAL A 48 6.84 6.49 -18.98
C VAL A 48 6.97 7.14 -20.36
N VAL A 49 7.62 6.43 -21.29
CA VAL A 49 8.03 6.93 -22.61
C VAL A 49 7.30 6.17 -23.71
N PHE A 50 6.74 6.87 -24.69
CA PHE A 50 5.90 6.31 -25.74
C PHE A 50 5.99 7.12 -27.05
N LYS A 51 5.47 6.58 -28.16
CA LYS A 51 5.36 7.29 -29.44
C LYS A 51 3.99 7.96 -29.57
N GLY A 52 3.97 9.25 -29.88
CA GLY A 52 2.75 10.02 -30.15
C GLY A 52 2.24 9.86 -31.58
N ARG A 53 1.09 10.51 -31.89
CA ARG A 53 0.35 10.47 -33.17
C ARG A 53 1.07 11.11 -34.39
N GLY A 54 2.38 11.17 -34.36
CA GLY A 54 3.23 11.71 -35.42
C GLY A 54 4.62 11.07 -35.46
N GLY A 55 4.84 9.95 -34.74
CA GLY A 55 6.16 9.33 -34.60
C GLY A 55 7.11 10.06 -33.63
N ASP A 56 6.70 11.20 -33.10
CA ASP A 56 7.41 11.92 -32.03
C ASP A 56 7.52 11.07 -30.75
N TRP A 57 8.67 11.14 -30.09
CA TRP A 57 8.82 10.65 -28.72
C TRP A 57 8.14 11.56 -27.71
N MET A 58 7.31 10.95 -26.89
CA MET A 58 6.55 11.57 -25.81
C MET A 58 6.88 10.89 -24.48
N TYR A 59 6.72 11.62 -23.39
CA TYR A 59 6.79 11.07 -22.04
C TYR A 59 5.73 11.66 -21.12
N PHE A 60 5.47 10.98 -20.02
CA PHE A 60 4.93 11.57 -18.81
C PHE A 60 5.65 11.02 -17.57
N ASN A 61 5.80 11.86 -16.56
CA ASN A 61 6.27 11.48 -15.24
C ASN A 61 5.10 10.85 -14.46
N ALA A 62 5.31 9.67 -13.89
CA ALA A 62 4.27 8.96 -13.14
C ALA A 62 3.89 9.66 -11.82
N GLN A 63 4.71 10.62 -11.37
CA GLN A 63 4.61 11.29 -10.06
C GLN A 63 4.27 12.80 -10.17
N ASP A 64 4.50 13.44 -11.33
CA ASP A 64 4.06 14.83 -11.60
C ASP A 64 3.43 14.94 -13.01
N ASP A 65 2.11 15.04 -13.08
CA ASP A 65 1.35 15.12 -14.34
C ASP A 65 1.63 16.40 -15.17
N ARG A 66 2.35 17.39 -14.62
CA ARG A 66 2.81 18.58 -15.38
C ARG A 66 4.15 18.32 -16.08
N ASP A 67 4.92 17.34 -15.61
CA ASP A 67 6.17 16.92 -16.22
C ASP A 67 5.89 15.86 -17.31
N LYS A 68 5.36 16.35 -18.44
CA LYS A 68 5.03 15.55 -19.62
C LYS A 68 5.15 16.38 -20.89
N GLY A 69 5.26 15.69 -22.02
CA GLY A 69 5.32 16.33 -23.33
C GLY A 69 6.27 15.58 -24.26
N SER A 70 6.88 16.32 -25.18
CA SER A 70 7.90 15.80 -26.10
C SER A 70 9.29 15.76 -25.47
N VAL A 71 10.27 15.23 -26.19
CA VAL A 71 11.71 15.33 -25.84
C VAL A 71 12.16 16.76 -25.50
N ILE A 72 11.55 17.78 -26.14
CA ILE A 72 11.86 19.20 -25.91
C ILE A 72 11.30 19.67 -24.57
N ASP A 73 10.07 19.26 -24.23
CA ASP A 73 9.43 19.59 -22.97
C ASP A 73 10.18 18.95 -21.80
N TRP A 74 10.67 17.72 -21.99
CA TRP A 74 11.56 17.06 -21.03
C TRP A 74 12.80 17.90 -20.74
N MET A 75 13.56 18.26 -21.78
CA MET A 75 14.78 19.08 -21.62
C MET A 75 14.46 20.43 -20.99
N LYS A 76 13.38 21.11 -21.42
CA LYS A 76 12.92 22.38 -20.83
C LYS A 76 12.65 22.24 -19.34
N ASN A 77 11.94 21.19 -18.92
CA ASN A 77 11.59 20.95 -17.53
C ASN A 77 12.83 20.61 -16.68
N ARG A 78 13.79 19.86 -17.22
CA ARG A 78 15.06 19.56 -16.54
C ARG A 78 15.95 20.79 -16.40
N VAL A 79 16.11 21.60 -17.46
CA VAL A 79 16.83 22.90 -17.41
C VAL A 79 16.18 23.88 -16.42
N SER A 80 14.85 23.94 -16.36
CA SER A 80 14.11 24.83 -15.46
C SER A 80 14.15 24.40 -13.99
N SER A 81 14.27 23.10 -13.73
CA SER A 81 14.28 22.55 -12.37
C SER A 81 15.68 22.36 -11.79
N GLY A 82 16.72 22.23 -12.63
CA GLY A 82 18.11 22.07 -12.21
C GLY A 82 18.38 20.79 -11.41
N ARG A 83 17.50 19.79 -11.49
CA ARG A 83 17.53 18.59 -10.65
C ARG A 83 18.55 17.55 -11.10
N ILE A 84 18.76 17.42 -12.42
CA ILE A 84 19.69 16.45 -13.00
C ILE A 84 21.10 17.04 -13.09
N ALA A 85 22.08 16.32 -12.58
CA ALA A 85 23.49 16.67 -12.73
C ALA A 85 23.87 16.79 -14.22
N GLY A 86 24.37 17.97 -14.62
CA GLY A 86 24.72 18.28 -16.01
C GLY A 86 23.65 19.04 -16.79
N ILE A 87 22.39 19.10 -16.33
CA ILE A 87 21.32 19.89 -16.96
C ILE A 87 20.95 21.09 -16.09
N ALA A 88 21.40 22.28 -16.47
CA ALA A 88 21.05 23.55 -15.82
C ALA A 88 20.97 24.70 -16.84
N GLN A 89 20.29 25.79 -16.46
CA GLN A 89 20.35 27.05 -17.19
C GLN A 89 21.71 27.72 -16.97
N LEU A 90 22.51 27.87 -18.04
CA LEU A 90 23.83 28.50 -17.96
C LEU A 90 23.71 30.02 -17.68
N PRO A 91 24.64 30.62 -16.91
CA PRO A 91 24.65 32.06 -16.66
C PRO A 91 24.63 32.88 -17.96
N GLY A 92 23.77 33.89 -18.02
CA GLY A 92 23.63 34.77 -19.19
C GLY A 92 22.88 34.17 -20.39
N ARG A 93 22.39 32.93 -20.31
CA ARG A 93 21.50 32.32 -21.33
C ARG A 93 20.03 32.41 -20.91
N THR A 94 19.13 32.59 -21.87
CA THR A 94 17.70 32.35 -21.65
C THR A 94 17.41 30.84 -21.56
N LEU A 95 16.27 30.46 -20.98
CA LEU A 95 15.83 29.06 -20.86
C LEU A 95 15.93 28.31 -22.21
N TRP A 96 15.39 28.89 -23.29
CA TRP A 96 15.39 28.26 -24.60
C TRP A 96 16.77 28.19 -25.27
N GLN A 97 17.67 29.14 -24.97
CA GLN A 97 19.07 29.04 -25.40
C GLN A 97 19.78 27.89 -24.68
N ALA A 98 19.60 27.77 -23.36
CA ALA A 98 20.17 26.67 -22.59
C ALA A 98 19.64 25.30 -23.05
N VAL A 99 18.34 25.17 -23.31
CA VAL A 99 17.73 23.95 -23.89
C VAL A 99 18.39 23.58 -25.23
N ASN A 100 18.56 24.54 -26.14
CA ASN A 100 19.21 24.30 -27.43
C ASN A 100 20.70 23.96 -27.29
N ASP A 101 21.41 24.57 -26.34
CA ASP A 101 22.83 24.30 -26.09
C ASP A 101 23.05 22.86 -25.56
N HIS A 102 22.17 22.35 -24.68
CA HIS A 102 22.19 20.95 -24.25
C HIS A 102 21.91 19.96 -25.40
N PHE A 103 20.95 20.26 -26.27
CA PHE A 103 20.70 19.44 -27.46
C PHE A 103 21.86 19.47 -28.46
N ARG A 104 22.53 20.62 -28.64
CA ARG A 104 23.76 20.71 -29.44
C ARG A 104 24.86 19.84 -28.86
N ALA A 105 25.11 19.93 -27.55
CA ALA A 105 26.13 19.13 -26.88
C ALA A 105 25.90 17.62 -27.09
N TYR A 106 24.67 17.14 -26.86
CA TYR A 106 24.30 15.73 -27.10
C TYR A 106 24.48 15.31 -28.56
N LEU A 107 23.99 16.10 -29.52
CA LEU A 107 24.09 15.82 -30.95
C LEU A 107 25.52 15.90 -31.51
N SER A 108 26.43 16.59 -30.80
CA SER A 108 27.86 16.68 -31.12
C SER A 108 28.69 15.52 -30.58
N LEU A 109 28.15 14.65 -29.72
CA LEU A 109 28.84 13.46 -29.24
C LEU A 109 29.16 12.51 -30.41
N PRO A 110 30.37 11.91 -30.48
CA PRO A 110 30.69 10.81 -31.39
C PRO A 110 29.67 9.67 -31.27
N GLU A 111 29.33 9.00 -32.38
CA GLU A 111 28.37 7.88 -32.34
C GLU A 111 28.68 6.77 -31.31
N PRO A 112 29.95 6.36 -31.08
CA PRO A 112 30.28 5.37 -30.05
C PRO A 112 30.02 5.83 -28.60
N GLN A 113 29.78 7.13 -28.39
CA GLN A 113 29.53 7.72 -27.07
C GLN A 113 28.03 8.02 -26.83
N ARG A 114 27.18 7.86 -27.84
CA ARG A 114 25.72 7.95 -27.65
C ARG A 114 25.19 6.57 -27.27
N PRO A 115 24.36 6.46 -26.20
CA PRO A 115 23.72 5.19 -25.87
C PRO A 115 22.89 4.71 -27.06
N ARG A 116 23.06 3.47 -27.49
CA ARG A 116 22.13 2.79 -28.39
C ARG A 116 21.36 1.76 -27.60
N LEU A 117 20.04 1.90 -27.54
CA LEU A 117 19.16 0.95 -26.86
C LEU A 117 18.45 0.10 -27.89
N ASP A 118 18.55 -1.23 -27.77
CA ASP A 118 17.69 -2.15 -28.50
C ASP A 118 16.33 -2.19 -27.80
N LEU A 119 15.30 -1.68 -28.49
CA LEU A 119 13.97 -1.42 -27.95
C LEU A 119 12.90 -2.13 -28.78
N LEU A 120 11.95 -2.79 -28.12
CA LEU A 120 10.79 -3.38 -28.78
C LEU A 120 9.96 -2.28 -29.48
N PRO A 121 9.53 -2.48 -30.73
CA PRO A 121 8.75 -1.48 -31.46
C PRO A 121 7.48 -1.05 -30.71
N ILE A 122 7.27 0.27 -30.60
CA ILE A 122 6.06 0.86 -30.02
C ILE A 122 5.08 1.20 -31.14
N ALA A 123 3.86 0.65 -31.06
CA ALA A 123 2.77 0.98 -31.98
C ALA A 123 2.10 2.32 -31.64
N GLU A 124 1.69 3.07 -32.67
CA GLU A 124 0.93 4.31 -32.52
C GLU A 124 -0.42 4.06 -31.83
N THR A 125 -0.84 4.96 -30.95
CA THR A 125 -2.14 4.88 -30.25
C THR A 125 -2.95 6.16 -30.44
N ALA A 126 -4.12 6.03 -31.07
CA ALA A 126 -5.14 7.08 -31.10
C ALA A 126 -5.83 7.16 -29.72
N PRO A 127 -5.80 8.31 -29.01
CA PRO A 127 -6.36 8.38 -27.65
C PRO A 127 -7.90 8.32 -27.65
N GLY A 128 -8.46 7.37 -26.88
CA GLY A 128 -9.86 7.39 -26.45
C GLY A 128 -10.82 6.52 -27.27
N GLU A 129 -10.43 5.98 -28.42
CA GLU A 129 -11.31 5.09 -29.21
C GLU A 129 -11.67 3.81 -28.45
N LYS A 130 -10.71 3.22 -27.72
CA LYS A 130 -10.95 1.99 -26.95
C LYS A 130 -11.79 2.28 -25.72
N PHE A 131 -11.50 3.38 -25.03
CA PHE A 131 -12.33 3.85 -23.92
C PHE A 131 -13.78 4.08 -24.37
N HIS A 132 -13.99 4.83 -25.45
CA HIS A 132 -15.32 5.15 -25.95
C HIS A 132 -16.07 3.89 -26.43
N SER A 133 -15.38 2.96 -27.09
CA SER A 133 -15.96 1.67 -27.48
C SER A 133 -16.42 0.87 -26.25
N ILE A 134 -15.59 0.75 -25.21
CA ILE A 134 -15.94 0.01 -23.99
C ILE A 134 -17.12 0.68 -23.27
N PHE A 135 -17.06 2.00 -23.09
CA PHE A 135 -18.11 2.75 -22.39
C PHE A 135 -19.46 2.71 -23.12
N THR A 136 -19.47 2.74 -24.45
CA THR A 136 -20.73 2.74 -25.24
C THR A 136 -21.27 1.34 -25.53
N LYS A 137 -20.40 0.35 -25.79
CA LYS A 137 -20.84 -0.99 -26.22
C LYS A 137 -21.03 -1.96 -25.06
N ASP A 138 -20.15 -1.91 -24.06
CA ASP A 138 -20.02 -2.97 -23.04
C ASP A 138 -20.64 -2.59 -21.69
N CYS A 139 -20.89 -1.30 -21.46
CA CYS A 139 -21.60 -0.81 -20.28
C CYS A 139 -23.12 -0.81 -20.47
N ARG A 140 -23.86 -1.11 -19.40
CA ARG A 140 -25.32 -1.14 -19.32
C ARG A 140 -25.77 -0.49 -18.00
N PRO A 141 -27.05 -0.09 -17.86
CA PRO A 141 -27.62 0.29 -16.58
C PRO A 141 -27.31 -0.75 -15.48
N LEU A 142 -27.32 -0.32 -14.22
CA LEU A 142 -27.14 -1.22 -13.09
C LEU A 142 -28.38 -2.12 -12.93
N GLU A 143 -28.25 -3.36 -13.39
CA GLU A 143 -29.24 -4.44 -13.31
C GLU A 143 -28.80 -5.52 -12.30
N ASP A 144 -27.50 -5.85 -12.29
CA ASP A 144 -26.87 -6.79 -11.35
C ASP A 144 -26.17 -6.00 -10.23
N THR A 145 -26.77 -6.09 -9.05
CA THR A 145 -26.34 -5.42 -7.82
C THR A 145 -25.61 -6.35 -6.85
N THR A 146 -25.46 -7.64 -7.17
CA THR A 146 -24.99 -8.70 -6.27
C THR A 146 -23.67 -8.35 -5.58
N TYR A 147 -22.72 -7.80 -6.34
CA TYR A 147 -21.43 -7.37 -5.80
C TYR A 147 -21.54 -6.21 -4.78
N LEU A 148 -22.43 -5.24 -5.04
CA LEU A 148 -22.63 -4.09 -4.17
C LEU A 148 -23.35 -4.49 -2.87
N GLU A 149 -24.31 -5.39 -2.97
CA GLU A 149 -25.03 -5.96 -1.83
C GLU A 149 -24.11 -6.85 -0.98
N GLY A 150 -23.23 -7.64 -1.59
CA GLY A 150 -22.14 -8.34 -0.88
C GLY A 150 -21.12 -7.40 -0.20
N ARG A 151 -21.07 -6.14 -0.61
CA ARG A 151 -20.33 -5.05 0.07
C ARG A 151 -21.21 -4.26 1.06
N GLY A 152 -22.43 -4.69 1.35
CA GLY A 152 -23.34 -4.05 2.33
C GLY A 152 -24.11 -2.84 1.80
N ILE A 153 -23.92 -2.46 0.52
CA ILE A 153 -24.65 -1.32 -0.07
C ILE A 153 -26.08 -1.76 -0.37
N SER A 154 -27.05 -1.11 0.28
CA SER A 154 -28.47 -1.46 0.17
C SER A 154 -29.10 -1.02 -1.16
N GLN A 155 -30.16 -1.71 -1.56
CA GLN A 155 -31.02 -1.30 -2.68
C GLN A 155 -31.58 0.12 -2.53
N ALA A 156 -31.82 0.58 -1.29
CA ALA A 156 -32.28 1.94 -1.02
C ALA A 156 -31.22 2.97 -1.45
N THR A 157 -29.95 2.75 -1.09
CA THR A 157 -28.82 3.57 -1.52
C THR A 157 -28.64 3.51 -3.04
N LEU A 158 -28.65 2.32 -3.66
CA LEU A 158 -28.46 2.18 -5.11
C LEU A 158 -29.56 2.84 -5.94
N ARG A 159 -30.79 2.90 -5.42
CA ARG A 159 -31.96 3.53 -6.05
C ARG A 159 -32.14 5.01 -5.68
N HIS A 160 -31.33 5.54 -4.78
CA HIS A 160 -31.40 6.95 -4.39
C HIS A 160 -31.14 7.87 -5.61
N PRO A 161 -31.90 8.96 -5.82
CA PRO A 161 -31.80 9.79 -7.03
C PRO A 161 -30.39 10.29 -7.35
N GLN A 162 -29.55 10.46 -6.32
CA GLN A 162 -28.15 10.88 -6.45
C GLN A 162 -27.22 9.80 -7.05
N PHE A 163 -27.55 8.52 -6.95
CA PHE A 163 -26.68 7.41 -7.40
C PHE A 163 -27.22 6.68 -8.64
N VAL A 164 -28.51 6.82 -8.95
CA VAL A 164 -29.11 6.31 -10.19
C VAL A 164 -28.35 6.84 -11.42
N GLY A 165 -27.92 5.93 -12.30
CA GLY A 165 -27.13 6.25 -13.50
C GLY A 165 -25.71 6.77 -13.25
N ARG A 166 -25.21 6.73 -12.00
CA ARG A 166 -23.81 6.97 -11.66
C ARG A 166 -23.02 5.67 -11.42
N ILE A 167 -23.71 4.54 -11.41
CA ILE A 167 -23.16 3.19 -11.31
C ILE A 167 -23.76 2.39 -12.47
N LEU A 168 -22.94 1.56 -13.12
CA LEU A 168 -23.30 0.76 -14.30
C LEU A 168 -22.86 -0.70 -14.10
N ASN A 169 -23.39 -1.61 -14.92
CA ASN A 169 -22.73 -2.90 -15.13
C ASN A 169 -21.86 -2.85 -16.39
N HIS A 170 -20.75 -3.56 -16.39
CA HIS A 170 -19.85 -3.74 -17.53
C HIS A 170 -19.71 -5.22 -17.85
N ARG A 171 -20.08 -5.63 -19.08
CA ARG A 171 -20.02 -7.03 -19.54
C ARG A 171 -18.71 -7.29 -20.27
N HIS A 172 -17.85 -8.15 -19.74
CA HIS A 172 -16.55 -8.50 -20.34
C HIS A 172 -16.51 -9.96 -20.78
N THR A 173 -16.47 -10.20 -22.10
CA THR A 173 -16.38 -11.55 -22.66
C THR A 173 -14.92 -11.95 -22.88
N VAL A 174 -14.45 -12.96 -22.15
CA VAL A 174 -13.11 -13.52 -22.31
C VAL A 174 -13.18 -14.80 -23.14
N GLN A 175 -12.58 -14.75 -24.33
CA GLN A 175 -12.34 -15.92 -25.16
C GLN A 175 -10.92 -16.46 -24.86
N ARG A 176 -10.81 -17.70 -24.41
CA ARG A 176 -9.53 -18.44 -24.32
C ARG A 176 -9.46 -19.48 -25.42
N ALA A 177 -8.27 -19.77 -25.94
CA ALA A 177 -8.11 -20.81 -26.95
C ALA A 177 -8.57 -22.18 -26.37
N GLY A 178 -9.43 -22.89 -27.11
CA GLY A 178 -9.97 -24.20 -26.68
C GLY A 178 -11.09 -24.17 -25.62
N LEU A 179 -11.56 -23.00 -25.18
CA LEU A 179 -12.67 -22.87 -24.23
C LEU A 179 -13.82 -22.03 -24.82
N PRO A 180 -15.08 -22.23 -24.40
CA PRO A 180 -16.17 -21.34 -24.78
C PRO A 180 -15.95 -19.92 -24.23
N PRO A 181 -16.49 -18.88 -24.90
CA PRO A 181 -16.43 -17.51 -24.40
C PRO A 181 -17.15 -17.40 -23.06
N LYS A 182 -16.48 -16.88 -22.03
CA LYS A 182 -17.09 -16.62 -20.72
C LYS A 182 -17.26 -15.12 -20.50
N THR A 183 -18.51 -14.69 -20.32
CA THR A 183 -18.86 -13.31 -19.99
C THR A 183 -18.88 -13.11 -18.48
N TYR A 184 -18.18 -12.09 -18.02
CA TYR A 184 -18.19 -11.61 -16.64
C TYR A 184 -19.00 -10.31 -16.55
N VAL A 185 -19.76 -10.14 -15.47
CA VAL A 185 -20.47 -8.89 -15.16
C VAL A 185 -19.73 -8.21 -14.02
N ASN A 186 -19.18 -7.04 -14.29
CA ASN A 186 -18.53 -6.19 -13.30
C ASN A 186 -19.46 -5.03 -12.93
N THR A 187 -19.32 -4.49 -11.72
CA THR A 187 -19.78 -3.14 -11.39
C THR A 187 -18.80 -2.13 -11.96
N ALA A 188 -19.31 -1.04 -12.55
CA ALA A 188 -18.52 -0.02 -13.21
C ALA A 188 -18.89 1.38 -12.69
N PHE A 189 -17.86 2.17 -12.39
CA PHE A 189 -17.94 3.51 -11.81
C PHE A 189 -17.37 4.52 -12.81
N PRO A 190 -18.22 5.25 -13.57
CA PRO A 190 -17.77 6.24 -14.54
C PRO A 190 -17.16 7.47 -13.85
N SER A 191 -15.98 7.89 -14.28
CA SER A 191 -15.28 9.07 -13.76
C SER A 191 -15.43 10.25 -14.72
N TYR A 192 -15.77 11.41 -14.16
CA TYR A 192 -16.14 12.64 -14.84
C TYR A 192 -15.02 13.69 -14.78
N HIS A 193 -14.92 14.51 -15.82
CA HIS A 193 -14.15 15.74 -15.88
C HIS A 193 -14.91 16.71 -16.78
N GLU A 194 -15.16 17.95 -16.32
CA GLU A 194 -15.94 18.96 -17.10
C GLU A 194 -17.29 18.39 -17.60
N GLY A 195 -17.98 17.63 -16.74
CA GLY A 195 -19.27 16.99 -17.05
C GLY A 195 -19.21 15.78 -18.01
N ARG A 196 -18.05 15.45 -18.59
CA ARG A 196 -17.88 14.33 -19.52
C ARG A 196 -17.31 13.11 -18.81
N VAL A 197 -17.81 11.92 -19.17
CA VAL A 197 -17.20 10.65 -18.74
C VAL A 197 -15.88 10.42 -19.50
N VAL A 198 -14.78 10.32 -18.75
CA VAL A 198 -13.41 10.17 -19.29
C VAL A 198 -12.61 9.06 -18.60
N GLY A 199 -13.22 8.30 -17.69
CA GLY A 199 -12.64 7.11 -17.08
C GLY A 199 -13.71 6.14 -16.60
N LEU A 200 -13.32 4.90 -16.31
CA LEU A 200 -14.23 3.85 -15.82
C LEU A 200 -13.48 2.89 -14.89
N GLU A 201 -13.71 3.00 -13.58
CA GLU A 201 -13.19 2.03 -12.60
C GLU A 201 -14.10 0.80 -12.62
N LEU A 202 -13.51 -0.40 -12.58
CA LEU A 202 -14.23 -1.67 -12.61
C LEU A 202 -13.98 -2.45 -11.32
N LYS A 203 -15.05 -2.99 -10.74
CA LYS A 203 -15.03 -3.86 -9.56
C LYS A 203 -15.86 -5.12 -9.82
N GLY A 204 -15.46 -6.22 -9.20
CA GLY A 204 -16.21 -7.45 -9.16
C GLY A 204 -15.63 -8.37 -8.10
N GLU A 205 -16.21 -9.56 -7.94
CA GLU A 205 -15.73 -10.52 -6.96
C GLU A 205 -14.30 -10.98 -7.33
N GLY A 206 -13.36 -10.82 -6.39
CA GLY A 206 -11.92 -11.01 -6.65
C GLY A 206 -11.30 -10.13 -7.74
N PHE A 207 -11.99 -9.09 -8.24
CA PHE A 207 -11.54 -8.29 -9.39
C PHE A 207 -11.57 -6.78 -9.12
N LYS A 208 -10.42 -6.12 -9.35
CA LYS A 208 -10.27 -4.67 -9.44
C LYS A 208 -9.57 -4.34 -10.76
N GLY A 209 -10.11 -3.42 -11.52
CA GLY A 209 -9.55 -3.01 -12.80
C GLY A 209 -9.99 -1.62 -13.23
N GLN A 210 -9.53 -1.22 -14.41
CA GLN A 210 -9.88 0.05 -15.03
C GLN A 210 -9.96 -0.11 -16.55
N ALA A 211 -10.85 0.63 -17.20
CA ALA A 211 -10.87 0.66 -18.67
C ALA A 211 -9.57 1.31 -19.20
N PRO A 212 -8.96 0.76 -20.26
CA PRO A 212 -7.83 1.38 -20.95
C PRO A 212 -8.13 2.83 -21.35
N GLU A 213 -7.09 3.68 -21.41
CA GLU A 213 -7.18 5.09 -21.82
C GLU A 213 -8.04 5.99 -20.90
N SER A 214 -8.46 5.49 -19.73
CA SER A 214 -9.13 6.28 -18.67
C SER A 214 -8.23 7.36 -18.06
N GLN A 215 -8.81 8.53 -17.79
CA GLN A 215 -8.08 9.75 -17.39
C GLN A 215 -8.11 10.04 -15.88
N PHE A 216 -7.90 9.01 -15.05
CA PHE A 216 -7.94 9.13 -13.58
C PHE A 216 -6.91 10.09 -12.97
N SER A 217 -5.95 10.63 -13.72
CA SER A 217 -5.09 11.70 -13.22
C SER A 217 -5.83 13.04 -13.06
N ARG A 218 -7.04 13.18 -13.61
CA ARG A 218 -7.84 14.41 -13.54
C ARG A 218 -9.34 14.23 -13.28
N SER A 219 -9.89 13.03 -13.48
CA SER A 219 -11.32 12.77 -13.26
C SER A 219 -11.65 12.33 -11.84
N LEU A 220 -12.92 12.49 -11.47
CA LEU A 220 -13.52 12.05 -10.20
C LEU A 220 -14.73 11.16 -10.50
N TRP A 221 -15.00 10.13 -9.71
CA TRP A 221 -16.37 9.60 -9.67
C TRP A 221 -17.26 10.60 -8.94
N LEU A 222 -18.47 10.86 -9.43
CA LEU A 222 -19.38 11.86 -8.87
C LEU A 222 -20.81 11.31 -8.77
N SER A 223 -21.51 11.62 -7.68
CA SER A 223 -22.97 11.47 -7.61
C SER A 223 -23.67 12.50 -8.51
N ARG A 224 -25.01 12.51 -8.50
CA ARG A 224 -25.77 13.72 -8.87
C ARG A 224 -25.88 14.63 -7.66
N LEU A 225 -26.16 15.90 -7.92
CA LEU A 225 -26.57 16.86 -6.89
C LEU A 225 -27.86 16.39 -6.19
N PRO A 226 -28.11 16.79 -4.93
CA PRO A 226 -29.39 16.55 -4.28
C PRO A 226 -30.52 17.28 -5.01
N GLU A 227 -31.68 16.63 -5.14
CA GLU A 227 -32.85 17.23 -5.79
C GLU A 227 -33.57 18.20 -4.84
N GLY A 228 -34.11 19.30 -5.38
CA GLY A 228 -34.94 20.27 -4.63
C GLY A 228 -34.20 21.16 -3.62
N ARG A 229 -32.90 20.98 -3.39
CA ARG A 229 -32.07 21.79 -2.47
C ARG A 229 -30.61 21.82 -2.94
N PRO A 230 -29.85 22.90 -2.69
CA PRO A 230 -28.43 22.94 -2.99
C PRO A 230 -27.64 21.94 -2.13
N ALA A 231 -26.46 21.52 -2.62
CA ALA A 231 -25.52 20.75 -1.84
C ALA A 231 -24.86 21.67 -0.78
N ALA A 232 -24.98 21.27 0.49
CA ALA A 232 -24.37 21.96 1.63
C ALA A 232 -22.92 21.52 1.88
N VAL A 233 -22.55 20.32 1.42
CA VAL A 233 -21.20 19.75 1.57
C VAL A 233 -20.76 18.97 0.33
N LEU A 234 -19.48 19.04 -0.01
CA LEU A 234 -18.81 18.16 -0.97
C LEU A 234 -18.02 17.10 -0.19
N VAL A 235 -18.47 15.86 -0.18
CA VAL A 235 -17.80 14.75 0.50
C VAL A 235 -16.86 14.06 -0.46
N VAL A 236 -15.59 13.87 -0.08
CA VAL A 236 -14.54 13.26 -0.93
C VAL A 236 -13.92 12.04 -0.25
N SER A 237 -14.00 10.87 -0.87
CA SER A 237 -13.36 9.61 -0.42
C SER A 237 -12.42 9.02 -1.48
N GLU A 238 -11.72 7.92 -1.16
CA GLU A 238 -10.74 7.30 -2.07
C GLU A 238 -11.37 6.45 -3.18
N SER A 239 -12.40 5.66 -2.85
CA SER A 239 -13.12 4.82 -3.79
C SER A 239 -14.63 5.05 -3.73
N ALA A 240 -15.32 4.75 -4.84
CA ALA A 240 -16.77 4.92 -4.94
C ALA A 240 -17.57 3.97 -4.02
N LEU A 241 -16.98 2.84 -3.58
CA LEU A 241 -17.58 1.97 -2.58
C LEU A 241 -17.63 2.65 -1.21
N ASP A 242 -16.55 3.34 -0.84
CA ASP A 242 -16.46 4.07 0.42
C ASP A 242 -17.35 5.30 0.38
N THR A 243 -17.49 5.94 -0.79
CA THR A 243 -18.47 7.02 -0.98
C THR A 243 -19.90 6.56 -0.76
N LEU A 244 -20.29 5.39 -1.30
CA LEU A 244 -21.62 4.80 -1.10
C LEU A 244 -21.84 4.35 0.34
N SER A 245 -20.80 3.81 0.98
CA SER A 245 -20.86 3.38 2.38
C SER A 245 -21.02 4.58 3.32
N TYR A 246 -20.24 5.64 3.11
CA TYR A 246 -20.39 6.91 3.82
C TYR A 246 -21.80 7.49 3.66
N ALA A 247 -22.33 7.55 2.43
CA ALA A 247 -23.67 8.07 2.17
C ALA A 247 -24.78 7.25 2.84
N GLN A 248 -24.62 5.93 2.95
CA GLN A 248 -25.56 5.06 3.65
C GLN A 248 -25.50 5.23 5.18
N LEU A 249 -24.30 5.49 5.73
CA LEU A 249 -24.11 5.83 7.15
C LEU A 249 -24.57 7.25 7.51
N HIS A 250 -24.68 8.16 6.53
CA HIS A 250 -25.05 9.57 6.72
C HIS A 250 -26.26 9.99 5.86
N PRO A 251 -27.43 9.32 5.97
CA PRO A 251 -28.52 9.40 4.99
C PRO A 251 -29.26 10.75 4.91
N HIS A 252 -28.99 11.68 5.83
CA HIS A 252 -29.69 12.98 5.90
C HIS A 252 -28.94 14.13 5.23
N GLU A 253 -27.69 13.92 4.79
CA GLU A 253 -26.86 15.00 4.27
C GLU A 253 -27.31 15.50 2.88
N SER A 254 -27.35 16.82 2.73
CA SER A 254 -27.46 17.44 1.40
C SER A 254 -26.07 17.54 0.78
N ALA A 255 -25.53 16.41 0.33
CA ALA A 255 -24.13 16.32 -0.12
C ALA A 255 -24.02 16.15 -1.64
N LEU A 256 -22.99 16.74 -2.25
CA LEU A 256 -22.41 16.22 -3.48
C LEU A 256 -21.33 15.22 -3.08
N TYR A 257 -21.39 14.01 -3.62
CA TYR A 257 -20.45 12.96 -3.28
C TYR A 257 -19.43 12.76 -4.40
N ALA A 258 -18.15 12.68 -4.04
CA ALA A 258 -17.04 12.47 -4.95
C ALA A 258 -16.11 11.35 -4.46
N SER A 259 -15.54 10.59 -5.40
CA SER A 259 -14.43 9.68 -5.14
C SER A 259 -13.25 10.00 -6.04
N THR A 260 -12.04 9.95 -5.49
CA THR A 260 -10.82 10.19 -6.26
C THR A 260 -10.48 9.04 -7.18
N ALA A 261 -11.01 7.82 -6.98
CA ALA A 261 -10.69 6.62 -7.76
C ALA A 261 -9.17 6.44 -7.94
N GLY A 262 -8.46 6.38 -6.81
CA GLY A 262 -6.99 6.38 -6.74
C GLY A 262 -6.40 7.74 -6.37
N THR A 263 -5.10 7.93 -6.58
CA THR A 263 -4.29 9.05 -6.05
C THR A 263 -4.94 10.43 -6.21
N LEU A 264 -5.03 11.20 -5.13
CA LEU A 264 -5.41 12.61 -5.17
C LEU A 264 -4.29 13.43 -5.84
N THR A 265 -4.56 13.90 -7.07
CA THR A 265 -3.66 14.72 -7.88
C THR A 265 -4.03 16.21 -7.81
N GLN A 266 -3.13 17.09 -8.26
CA GLN A 266 -3.42 18.52 -8.34
C GLN A 266 -4.60 18.83 -9.29
N ASN A 267 -4.76 18.08 -10.39
CA ASN A 267 -5.90 18.27 -11.30
C ASN A 267 -7.24 17.92 -10.64
N LYS A 268 -7.28 16.86 -9.81
CA LYS A 268 -8.46 16.53 -9.00
C LYS A 268 -8.79 17.64 -8.01
N ILE A 269 -7.78 18.22 -7.37
CA ILE A 269 -7.95 19.38 -6.48
C ILE A 269 -8.52 20.59 -7.25
N PHE A 270 -8.07 20.85 -8.48
CA PHE A 270 -8.66 21.89 -9.32
C PHE A 270 -10.12 21.58 -9.71
N GLU A 271 -10.45 20.33 -10.03
CA GLU A 271 -11.84 19.91 -10.30
C GLU A 271 -12.73 20.04 -9.05
N LEU A 272 -12.23 19.70 -7.85
CA LEU A 272 -12.93 19.93 -6.59
C LEU A 272 -13.16 21.44 -6.35
N LYS A 273 -12.15 22.29 -6.54
CA LYS A 273 -12.30 23.77 -6.48
C LYS A 273 -13.24 24.34 -7.55
N ARG A 274 -13.35 23.69 -8.70
CA ARG A 274 -14.32 24.05 -9.75
C ARG A 274 -15.74 23.74 -9.29
N LEU A 275 -15.98 22.50 -8.84
CA LEU A 275 -17.27 22.04 -8.31
C LEU A 275 -17.76 22.89 -7.13
N LEU A 276 -16.89 23.19 -6.15
CA LEU A 276 -17.25 24.03 -5.01
C LEU A 276 -17.78 25.42 -5.42
N ARG A 277 -17.14 26.05 -6.40
CA ARG A 277 -17.50 27.41 -6.86
C ARG A 277 -18.70 27.43 -7.80
N GLU A 278 -18.77 26.50 -8.74
CA GLU A 278 -19.90 26.42 -9.70
C GLU A 278 -21.20 26.02 -9.00
N GLU A 279 -21.15 25.00 -8.13
CA GLU A 279 -22.32 24.48 -7.39
C GLU A 279 -22.57 25.23 -6.07
N GLN A 280 -21.77 26.27 -5.77
CA GLN A 280 -21.87 27.14 -4.60
C GLN A 280 -21.88 26.38 -3.25
N ILE A 281 -21.07 25.33 -3.16
CA ILE A 281 -21.02 24.44 -1.99
C ILE A 281 -20.08 25.03 -0.92
N PRO A 282 -20.57 25.37 0.28
CA PRO A 282 -19.78 26.12 1.27
C PRO A 282 -18.77 25.27 2.06
N VAL A 283 -18.94 23.95 2.09
CA VAL A 283 -18.11 23.01 2.88
C VAL A 283 -17.55 21.91 1.98
N ILE A 284 -16.28 21.56 2.17
CA ILE A 284 -15.70 20.32 1.65
C ILE A 284 -15.25 19.44 2.81
N ARG A 285 -15.58 18.15 2.73
CA ARG A 285 -15.27 17.16 3.75
C ARG A 285 -14.38 16.08 3.18
N ALA A 286 -13.17 16.00 3.73
CA ALA A 286 -12.24 14.92 3.48
C ALA A 286 -12.67 13.70 4.30
N ALA A 287 -13.03 12.62 3.61
CA ALA A 287 -13.50 11.36 4.17
C ALA A 287 -12.67 10.19 3.59
N PHE A 288 -11.35 10.38 3.49
CA PHE A 288 -10.40 9.35 3.09
C PHE A 288 -10.19 8.31 4.20
N ASP A 289 -9.63 7.15 3.85
CA ASP A 289 -9.44 6.00 4.72
C ASP A 289 -8.63 6.35 6.00
N ASN A 290 -8.86 5.61 7.08
CA ASN A 290 -8.17 5.81 8.36
C ASN A 290 -6.83 5.05 8.42
N ASP A 291 -6.01 5.22 7.39
CA ASP A 291 -4.63 4.74 7.35
C ASP A 291 -3.66 5.87 6.94
N THR A 292 -2.35 5.61 7.02
CA THR A 292 -1.32 6.61 6.71
C THR A 292 -1.47 7.24 5.32
N GLN A 293 -2.00 6.52 4.33
CA GLN A 293 -2.19 7.01 2.97
C GLN A 293 -3.43 7.91 2.87
N GLY A 294 -4.53 7.55 3.54
CA GLY A 294 -5.70 8.42 3.63
C GLY A 294 -5.45 9.70 4.42
N HIS A 295 -4.69 9.63 5.53
CA HIS A 295 -4.21 10.83 6.25
C HIS A 295 -3.25 11.68 5.41
N HIS A 296 -2.45 11.08 4.52
CA HIS A 296 -1.64 11.83 3.56
C HIS A 296 -2.50 12.54 2.48
N PHE A 297 -3.60 11.93 2.03
CA PHE A 297 -4.54 12.59 1.11
C PHE A 297 -5.28 13.76 1.77
N ASP A 298 -5.61 13.71 3.06
CA ASP A 298 -6.11 14.87 3.80
C ASP A 298 -5.11 16.04 3.74
N THR A 299 -3.82 15.77 3.99
CA THR A 299 -2.77 16.81 3.96
C THR A 299 -2.63 17.42 2.57
N ARG A 300 -2.69 16.61 1.51
CA ARG A 300 -2.66 17.06 0.12
C ARG A 300 -3.91 17.86 -0.25
N LEU A 301 -5.08 17.47 0.22
CA LEU A 301 -6.33 18.21 0.00
C LEU A 301 -6.29 19.57 0.69
N LEU A 302 -5.88 19.63 1.97
CA LEU A 302 -5.67 20.86 2.72
C LEU A 302 -4.67 21.79 2.02
N ALA A 303 -3.51 21.28 1.58
CA ALA A 303 -2.55 22.07 0.81
C ALA A 303 -3.16 22.63 -0.48
N GLY A 304 -3.93 21.80 -1.20
CA GLY A 304 -4.62 22.21 -2.43
C GLY A 304 -5.72 23.25 -2.24
N LEU A 305 -6.41 23.22 -1.09
CA LEU A 305 -7.53 24.09 -0.73
C LEU A 305 -7.12 25.38 -0.02
N ALA A 306 -5.86 25.50 0.40
CA ALA A 306 -5.35 26.67 1.08
C ALA A 306 -5.64 27.95 0.28
N SER A 307 -5.94 29.02 1.03
CA SER A 307 -6.24 30.33 0.46
C SER A 307 -4.98 31.02 -0.06
N ASP A 308 -5.11 31.90 -1.06
CA ASP A 308 -4.00 32.72 -1.55
C ASP A 308 -3.44 33.66 -0.46
N GLN A 309 -4.21 33.91 0.61
CA GLN A 309 -3.76 34.64 1.80
C GLN A 309 -2.87 33.81 2.72
N ASN A 310 -3.04 32.49 2.76
CA ASN A 310 -2.19 31.58 3.53
C ASN A 310 -1.73 30.35 2.70
N PRO A 311 -0.94 30.52 1.63
CA PRO A 311 -0.58 29.43 0.73
C PRO A 311 0.12 28.27 1.47
N MET A 312 -0.41 27.06 1.33
CA MET A 312 0.15 25.83 1.85
C MET A 312 0.60 24.92 0.71
N LYS A 313 1.74 24.25 0.86
CA LYS A 313 2.26 23.31 -0.14
C LYS A 313 2.98 22.15 0.54
N VAL A 314 2.79 20.94 0.02
CA VAL A 314 3.70 19.82 0.29
C VAL A 314 4.96 20.07 -0.54
N VAL A 315 6.12 20.15 0.11
CA VAL A 315 7.42 20.44 -0.54
C VAL A 315 8.33 19.24 -0.65
N ARG A 316 8.12 18.22 0.18
CA ARG A 316 8.85 16.95 0.14
C ARG A 316 7.98 15.82 0.67
N GLU A 317 7.94 14.73 -0.08
CA GLU A 317 7.36 13.45 0.32
C GLU A 317 8.51 12.43 0.42
N HIS A 318 8.52 11.64 1.49
CA HIS A 318 9.50 10.59 1.75
C HIS A 318 8.82 9.50 2.58
N GLU A 319 9.25 8.24 2.48
CA GLU A 319 8.58 7.07 3.12
C GLU A 319 8.33 7.25 4.63
N HIS A 320 9.13 8.08 5.31
CA HIS A 320 9.04 8.30 6.75
C HIS A 320 8.70 9.74 7.16
N GLN A 321 8.69 10.69 6.22
CA GLN A 321 8.51 12.11 6.55
C GLN A 321 7.86 12.91 5.42
N LEU A 322 6.85 13.69 5.78
CA LEU A 322 6.18 14.66 4.93
C LEU A 322 6.64 16.06 5.35
N THR A 323 7.00 16.92 4.39
CA THR A 323 7.34 18.32 4.67
C THR A 323 6.32 19.25 4.03
N VAL A 324 5.68 20.07 4.85
CA VAL A 324 4.69 21.08 4.46
C VAL A 324 5.28 22.46 4.70
N GLU A 325 5.08 23.39 3.78
CA GLU A 325 5.35 24.81 3.99
C GLU A 325 4.04 25.61 3.92
N ILE A 326 3.87 26.53 4.86
CA ILE A 326 2.76 27.48 4.93
C ILE A 326 3.37 28.89 4.91
N VAL A 327 2.96 29.70 3.94
CA VAL A 327 3.22 31.14 3.94
C VAL A 327 2.03 31.81 4.62
N ALA A 328 2.26 32.45 5.77
CA ALA A 328 1.24 33.13 6.54
C ALA A 328 1.68 34.57 6.86
N PRO A 329 1.21 35.57 6.08
CA PRO A 329 1.45 36.98 6.34
C PRO A 329 0.95 37.39 7.72
N GLN A 330 -0.22 36.90 8.11
CA GLN A 330 -0.78 37.04 9.46
C GLN A 330 -0.44 35.80 10.29
N PRO A 331 0.37 35.90 11.35
CA PRO A 331 0.88 34.72 12.06
C PRO A 331 -0.15 34.04 12.98
N ALA A 332 -1.31 34.65 13.23
CA ALA A 332 -2.26 34.18 14.25
C ALA A 332 -2.74 32.73 14.05
N GLY A 333 -3.11 32.38 12.81
CA GLY A 333 -3.54 31.01 12.47
C GLY A 333 -2.41 29.99 12.62
N VAL A 334 -1.22 30.29 12.08
CA VAL A 334 -0.04 29.40 12.20
C VAL A 334 0.48 29.32 13.64
N GLN A 335 0.34 30.36 14.46
CA GLN A 335 0.62 30.28 15.90
C GLN A 335 -0.39 29.39 16.63
N ALA A 336 -1.67 29.43 16.26
CA ALA A 336 -2.69 28.53 16.82
C ALA A 336 -2.45 27.07 16.39
N LEU A 337 -2.05 26.84 15.14
CA LEU A 337 -1.55 25.56 14.63
C LEU A 337 -0.37 25.08 15.48
N SER A 338 0.72 25.86 15.58
CA SER A 338 1.90 25.51 16.38
C SER A 338 1.57 25.20 17.84
N ARG A 339 0.63 25.92 18.49
CA ARG A 339 0.19 25.59 19.87
C ARG A 339 -0.51 24.23 19.95
N ARG A 340 -1.37 23.88 18.99
CA ARG A 340 -2.02 22.55 18.95
C ARG A 340 -1.01 21.43 18.69
N LEU A 341 -0.05 21.65 17.80
CA LEU A 341 1.03 20.68 17.51
C LEU A 341 2.03 20.56 18.67
N GLN A 342 2.23 21.64 19.45
CA GLN A 342 2.98 21.58 20.70
C GLN A 342 2.26 20.68 21.72
N ALA A 343 0.94 20.78 21.88
CA ALA A 343 0.19 19.89 22.77
C ALA A 343 0.28 18.41 22.35
N TYR A 344 0.21 18.11 21.04
CA TYR A 344 0.49 16.77 20.51
C TYR A 344 1.92 16.33 20.88
N ASN A 345 2.93 17.16 20.59
CA ASN A 345 4.33 16.88 20.89
C ASN A 345 4.58 16.67 22.39
N GLU A 346 3.90 17.41 23.26
CA GLU A 346 3.96 17.26 24.72
C GLU A 346 3.35 15.93 25.16
N GLN A 347 2.17 15.55 24.63
CA GLN A 347 1.54 14.25 24.88
C GLN A 347 2.45 13.08 24.42
N THR A 348 2.99 13.15 23.20
CA THR A 348 3.95 12.17 22.68
C THR A 348 5.21 12.10 23.55
N SER A 349 5.72 13.24 24.02
CA SER A 349 6.89 13.28 24.91
C SER A 349 6.59 12.74 26.32
N GLN A 350 5.37 12.91 26.83
CA GLN A 350 4.90 12.33 28.09
C GLN A 350 4.75 10.81 27.97
N GLN A 351 4.10 10.31 26.91
CA GLN A 351 4.01 8.88 26.60
C GLN A 351 5.41 8.25 26.47
N PHE A 352 6.32 8.92 25.77
CA PHE A 352 7.73 8.50 25.70
C PHE A 352 8.37 8.46 27.09
N SER A 353 8.20 9.50 27.90
CA SER A 353 8.83 9.56 29.24
C SER A 353 8.28 8.49 30.18
N GLN A 354 6.96 8.22 30.13
CA GLN A 354 6.31 7.13 30.86
C GLN A 354 6.86 5.76 30.43
N ALA A 355 6.96 5.50 29.12
CA ALA A 355 7.48 4.24 28.57
C ALA A 355 9.00 4.04 28.79
N ASN A 356 9.77 5.09 29.09
CA ASN A 356 11.21 5.00 29.31
C ASN A 356 11.66 5.21 30.77
N GLY A 357 10.77 5.62 31.68
CA GLY A 357 11.09 5.88 33.10
C GLY A 357 11.97 7.12 33.35
N ALA A 358 12.28 7.91 32.31
CA ALA A 358 13.10 9.11 32.41
C ALA A 358 12.65 10.15 31.36
N PRO A 359 12.73 11.46 31.67
CA PRO A 359 12.36 12.52 30.72
C PRO A 359 13.34 12.55 29.54
N GLY A 360 12.86 12.19 28.35
CA GLY A 360 13.60 12.32 27.10
C GLY A 360 13.52 13.73 26.54
N THR A 361 14.58 14.21 25.88
CA THR A 361 14.54 15.42 25.06
C THR A 361 14.80 15.08 23.59
N PRO A 362 14.31 15.87 22.61
CA PRO A 362 14.61 15.65 21.19
C PRO A 362 16.11 15.76 20.85
N THR A 363 16.89 16.43 21.72
CA THR A 363 18.34 16.54 21.61
C THR A 363 19.04 15.26 22.08
N THR A 364 18.47 14.53 23.05
CA THR A 364 19.07 13.34 23.67
C THR A 364 18.46 12.02 23.16
N SER A 365 17.33 12.04 22.46
CA SER A 365 16.70 10.86 21.87
C SER A 365 16.34 11.10 20.38
N PRO A 366 17.07 10.45 19.43
CA PRO A 366 16.72 10.48 18.01
C PRO A 366 15.32 9.91 17.74
N THR A 367 14.93 8.88 18.48
CA THR A 367 13.59 8.29 18.45
C THR A 367 12.49 9.30 18.72
N LEU A 368 12.54 9.97 19.88
CA LEU A 368 11.50 10.92 20.25
C LEU A 368 11.49 12.03 19.20
N ARG A 369 12.67 12.51 18.78
CA ARG A 369 12.80 13.48 17.71
C ARG A 369 12.12 13.06 16.41
N ASP A 370 12.24 11.80 15.96
CA ASP A 370 11.71 11.39 14.65
C ASP A 370 10.18 11.22 14.60
N GLU A 371 9.50 11.19 15.75
CA GLU A 371 8.02 11.12 15.85
C GLU A 371 7.35 12.41 16.33
N LEU A 372 8.15 13.44 16.66
CA LEU A 372 7.64 14.78 16.93
C LEU A 372 7.45 15.59 15.64
N ILE A 373 6.45 16.45 15.64
CA ILE A 373 6.19 17.39 14.56
C ILE A 373 7.11 18.61 14.74
N HIS A 374 8.04 18.83 13.81
CA HIS A 374 8.99 19.95 13.88
C HIS A 374 8.48 21.15 13.09
N SER A 375 8.16 22.25 13.77
CA SER A 375 7.88 23.53 13.13
C SER A 375 9.10 24.46 13.15
N GLN A 376 9.47 25.04 12.00
CA GLN A 376 10.54 26.02 11.87
C GLN A 376 10.06 27.23 11.05
N LYS A 377 10.42 28.44 11.47
CA LYS A 377 10.23 29.66 10.67
C LYS A 377 11.43 29.85 9.75
N LEU A 378 11.21 29.89 8.44
CA LEU A 378 12.26 29.99 7.40
C LEU A 378 12.48 31.43 6.89
N GLY A 379 11.51 32.31 7.08
CA GLY A 379 11.57 33.71 6.64
C GLY A 379 10.51 34.55 7.36
N ALA A 380 10.30 35.80 6.93
CA ALA A 380 9.38 36.73 7.60
C ALA A 380 7.96 36.17 7.79
N HIS A 381 7.45 35.43 6.79
CA HIS A 381 6.10 34.87 6.77
C HIS A 381 6.05 33.37 6.43
N THR A 382 7.20 32.71 6.20
CA THR A 382 7.25 31.31 5.77
C THR A 382 7.54 30.39 6.95
N TYR A 383 6.68 29.40 7.14
CA TYR A 383 6.76 28.38 8.19
C TYR A 383 6.82 26.99 7.54
N GLN A 384 7.72 26.14 8.01
CA GLN A 384 7.88 24.77 7.54
C GLN A 384 7.56 23.80 8.67
N PHE A 385 6.78 22.78 8.37
CA PHE A 385 6.39 21.70 9.27
C PHE A 385 6.92 20.38 8.69
N ARG A 386 7.70 19.66 9.48
CA ARG A 386 8.13 18.29 9.18
C ARG A 386 7.30 17.33 10.02
N LEU A 387 6.50 16.51 9.33
CA LEU A 387 5.53 15.59 9.89
C LEU A 387 6.08 14.15 9.71
N PRO A 388 6.12 13.33 10.77
CA PRO A 388 6.29 11.88 10.63
C PRO A 388 5.21 11.29 9.71
N MET A 389 5.56 10.29 8.90
CA MET A 389 4.57 9.50 8.14
C MET A 389 3.93 8.44 9.05
N SER A 390 3.18 8.90 10.06
CA SER A 390 2.36 8.07 10.94
C SER A 390 0.93 8.65 11.04
N PRO A 391 -0.11 7.81 11.20
CA PRO A 391 -1.50 8.25 11.26
C PRO A 391 -1.72 9.32 12.33
N GLY A 392 -1.16 9.13 13.53
CA GLY A 392 -1.31 10.07 14.65
C GLY A 392 -0.77 11.47 14.35
N ALA A 393 0.45 11.56 13.79
CA ALA A 393 1.07 12.86 13.50
C ALA A 393 0.41 13.58 12.32
N LEU A 394 0.05 12.84 11.26
CA LEU A 394 -0.68 13.39 10.11
C LEU A 394 -2.08 13.83 10.53
N HIS A 395 -2.81 13.02 11.29
CA HIS A 395 -4.14 13.37 11.83
C HIS A 395 -4.09 14.62 12.70
N ALA A 396 -3.15 14.69 13.65
CA ALA A 396 -2.97 15.85 14.52
C ALA A 396 -2.67 17.12 13.71
N PHE A 397 -1.83 17.01 12.68
CA PHE A 397 -1.58 18.12 11.75
C PHE A 397 -2.83 18.53 10.97
N ASN A 398 -3.55 17.58 10.38
CA ASN A 398 -4.70 17.86 9.52
C ASN A 398 -5.91 18.42 10.30
N GLN A 399 -6.17 17.89 11.50
CA GLN A 399 -7.18 18.45 12.42
C GLN A 399 -6.79 19.83 12.95
N ALA A 400 -5.52 20.05 13.31
CA ALA A 400 -5.09 21.37 13.76
C ALA A 400 -5.12 22.39 12.61
N ALA A 401 -4.69 22.01 11.41
CA ALA A 401 -4.65 22.88 10.23
C ALA A 401 -6.06 23.28 9.79
N SER A 402 -6.99 22.34 9.60
CA SER A 402 -8.38 22.61 9.21
C SER A 402 -9.12 23.54 10.17
N GLN A 403 -8.80 23.47 11.47
CA GLN A 403 -9.42 24.28 12.52
C GLN A 403 -8.72 25.60 12.86
N THR A 404 -7.54 25.90 12.30
CA THR A 404 -6.77 27.12 12.66
C THR A 404 -6.27 27.95 11.47
N LEU A 405 -6.18 27.38 10.27
CA LEU A 405 -5.82 28.10 9.06
C LEU A 405 -7.07 28.60 8.33
N ALA A 406 -6.95 29.70 7.60
CA ALA A 406 -8.02 30.22 6.77
C ALA A 406 -7.99 29.59 5.37
N PHE A 407 -9.05 28.89 5.01
CA PHE A 407 -9.30 28.30 3.69
C PHE A 407 -10.36 29.12 2.93
N GLU A 408 -10.37 29.02 1.60
CA GLU A 408 -11.37 29.70 0.76
C GLU A 408 -12.79 29.16 1.01
N HIS A 409 -12.90 27.86 1.33
CA HIS A 409 -14.13 27.15 1.68
C HIS A 409 -13.89 26.43 3.02
N ARG A 410 -14.94 26.17 3.81
CA ARG A 410 -14.78 25.45 5.10
C ARG A 410 -14.33 24.02 4.81
N VAL A 411 -13.21 23.60 5.42
CA VAL A 411 -12.69 22.24 5.28
C VAL A 411 -12.94 21.45 6.55
N GLU A 412 -13.50 20.25 6.41
CA GLU A 412 -13.70 19.29 7.48
C GLU A 412 -12.90 18.02 7.18
N VAL A 413 -12.27 17.44 8.20
CA VAL A 413 -11.56 16.14 8.09
C VAL A 413 -12.29 15.16 8.99
N VAL A 414 -12.80 14.07 8.41
CA VAL A 414 -13.49 12.98 9.11
C VAL A 414 -12.86 11.65 8.74
N LYS A 415 -12.98 10.65 9.62
CA LYS A 415 -12.44 9.30 9.42
C LYS A 415 -13.44 8.24 9.83
N SER A 416 -13.33 7.08 9.20
CA SER A 416 -13.93 5.83 9.66
C SER A 416 -13.38 5.45 11.04
N GLN A 417 -14.15 4.68 11.80
CA GLN A 417 -13.72 4.10 13.07
C GLN A 417 -12.73 2.95 12.82
N GLY A 418 -13.07 2.05 11.91
CA GLY A 418 -12.19 1.06 11.33
C GLY A 418 -11.33 1.64 10.20
N LYS A 419 -10.79 0.78 9.34
CA LYS A 419 -9.85 1.17 8.28
C LYS A 419 -10.52 2.00 7.18
N ASP A 420 -11.69 1.57 6.71
CA ASP A 420 -12.43 2.19 5.62
C ASP A 420 -13.94 2.24 5.93
N TRP A 421 -14.68 3.09 5.21
CA TRP A 421 -16.11 3.28 5.43
C TRP A 421 -16.96 2.04 5.10
N ASN A 422 -16.46 1.11 4.28
CA ASN A 422 -17.18 -0.11 3.98
C ASN A 422 -17.07 -1.14 5.13
N GLN A 423 -15.92 -1.17 5.81
CA GLN A 423 -15.74 -1.94 7.04
C GLN A 423 -16.69 -1.43 8.14
N ASP A 424 -16.73 -0.11 8.36
CA ASP A 424 -17.64 0.52 9.31
C ASP A 424 -19.10 0.17 9.02
N LEU A 425 -19.52 0.24 7.75
CA LEU A 425 -20.88 -0.09 7.35
C LEU A 425 -21.22 -1.56 7.62
N LYS A 426 -20.32 -2.49 7.32
CA LYS A 426 -20.53 -3.92 7.60
C LYS A 426 -20.63 -4.19 9.11
N GLN A 427 -19.87 -3.46 9.92
CA GLN A 427 -19.90 -3.56 11.37
C GLN A 427 -21.21 -3.00 11.96
N ASP A 428 -21.68 -1.84 11.50
CA ASP A 428 -22.97 -1.26 11.88
C ASP A 428 -24.14 -2.19 11.50
N GLN A 429 -24.15 -2.72 10.28
CA GLN A 429 -25.17 -3.68 9.84
C GLN A 429 -25.19 -4.96 10.69
N LEU A 430 -24.01 -5.49 11.03
CA LEU A 430 -23.91 -6.66 11.92
C LEU A 430 -24.48 -6.35 13.31
N GLN A 431 -24.15 -5.18 13.89
CA GLN A 431 -24.71 -4.75 15.18
C GLN A 431 -26.22 -4.53 15.12
N GLN A 432 -26.76 -4.03 14.02
CA GLN A 432 -28.21 -3.85 13.82
C GLN A 432 -28.94 -5.19 13.73
N VAL A 433 -28.41 -6.16 12.97
CA VAL A 433 -28.98 -7.52 12.87
C VAL A 433 -28.95 -8.23 14.23
N VAL A 434 -27.83 -8.13 14.96
CA VAL A 434 -27.71 -8.64 16.33
C VAL A 434 -28.80 -8.05 17.23
N ARG A 435 -29.03 -6.73 17.19
CA ARG A 435 -30.09 -6.08 17.98
C ARG A 435 -31.51 -6.45 17.55
N SER A 436 -31.76 -6.65 16.24
CA SER A 436 -33.11 -6.91 15.73
C SER A 436 -33.58 -8.36 15.86
N GLU A 437 -32.67 -9.32 15.70
CA GLU A 437 -32.99 -10.75 15.78
C GLU A 437 -33.07 -11.27 17.23
N LEU A 438 -32.44 -10.55 18.17
CA LEU A 438 -32.34 -10.96 19.57
C LEU A 438 -33.26 -10.16 20.51
N GLY A 439 -33.54 -8.89 20.21
CA GLY A 439 -34.08 -7.94 21.18
C GLY A 439 -33.00 -7.53 22.20
N ASP A 440 -33.39 -6.86 23.29
CA ASP A 440 -32.48 -6.61 24.43
C ASP A 440 -32.21 -7.95 25.14
N VAL A 441 -31.20 -8.68 24.67
CA VAL A 441 -30.73 -9.92 25.28
C VAL A 441 -29.81 -9.59 26.45
N ASP A 442 -30.22 -10.10 27.61
CA ASP A 442 -29.36 -10.32 28.77
C ASP A 442 -28.29 -11.35 28.36
N GLU A 443 -27.03 -10.91 28.18
CA GLU A 443 -25.98 -11.65 27.46
C GLU A 443 -25.56 -12.98 28.12
N ASP A 444 -26.03 -13.26 29.33
CA ASP A 444 -25.54 -14.34 30.19
C ASP A 444 -26.32 -15.69 30.11
N GLN A 445 -27.43 -15.81 29.36
CA GLN A 445 -28.35 -16.96 29.54
C GLN A 445 -28.25 -18.17 28.56
N TYR A 446 -27.44 -18.13 27.49
CA TYR A 446 -27.33 -19.24 26.50
C TYR A 446 -25.88 -19.57 26.10
N GLY A 447 -25.09 -20.11 27.04
CA GLY A 447 -23.66 -20.37 26.86
C GLY A 447 -23.27 -21.41 25.78
N PHE A 448 -22.19 -21.09 25.05
CA PHE A 448 -21.59 -21.77 23.88
C PHE A 448 -22.47 -21.72 22.61
N GLY A 449 -22.05 -21.15 21.46
CA GLY A 449 -20.71 -20.96 20.89
C GLY A 449 -20.69 -21.61 19.49
N GLN A 450 -19.53 -22.02 18.99
CA GLN A 450 -19.42 -23.31 18.27
C GLN A 450 -19.69 -23.47 16.77
N GLN A 451 -19.33 -22.50 15.92
CA GLN A 451 -19.01 -22.74 14.50
C GLN A 451 -17.77 -21.92 14.09
N HIS A 452 -16.92 -22.32 13.14
CA HIS A 452 -16.79 -23.61 12.43
C HIS A 452 -15.29 -23.97 12.24
N TRP A 453 -14.52 -24.22 13.31
CA TRP A 453 -14.96 -24.42 14.69
C TRP A 453 -14.06 -23.62 15.64
N ASP A 454 -14.53 -22.45 16.11
CA ASP A 454 -13.95 -21.80 17.30
C ASP A 454 -14.42 -22.52 18.59
N ASN A 455 -13.98 -23.79 18.58
CA ASN A 455 -13.99 -24.91 19.51
C ASN A 455 -13.26 -24.76 20.86
N PRO A 456 -13.88 -24.44 22.01
CA PRO A 456 -13.36 -24.97 23.27
C PRO A 456 -13.42 -26.51 23.25
N GLU A 457 -12.53 -27.15 24.00
CA GLU A 457 -12.27 -28.60 23.94
C GLU A 457 -13.56 -29.46 24.02
N ILE A 458 -13.74 -30.37 23.05
CA ILE A 458 -14.88 -31.30 23.04
C ILE A 458 -14.41 -32.66 23.58
N SER A 459 -14.78 -32.97 24.81
CA SER A 459 -14.60 -34.33 25.36
C SER A 459 -15.65 -35.29 24.78
N GLY A 460 -15.22 -36.29 24.00
CA GLY A 460 -16.09 -37.29 23.40
C GLY A 460 -15.35 -38.35 22.57
N SER A 461 -16.05 -39.35 22.05
CA SER A 461 -15.48 -40.55 21.41
C SER A 461 -15.74 -40.69 19.89
N GLY A 462 -16.08 -39.59 19.21
CA GLY A 462 -16.39 -39.60 17.76
C GLY A 462 -15.17 -39.45 16.84
N LYS A 463 -15.36 -39.64 15.52
CA LYS A 463 -14.31 -39.47 14.48
C LYS A 463 -13.63 -38.10 14.54
N ILE A 464 -14.39 -37.05 14.89
CA ILE A 464 -13.87 -35.68 15.09
C ILE A 464 -12.87 -35.65 16.27
N ALA A 465 -13.19 -36.28 17.40
CA ALA A 465 -12.30 -36.33 18.56
C ALA A 465 -11.00 -37.11 18.28
N GLN A 466 -11.07 -38.21 17.53
CA GLN A 466 -9.88 -38.96 17.10
C GLN A 466 -8.97 -38.14 16.17
N LEU A 467 -9.54 -37.35 15.26
CA LEU A 467 -8.78 -36.42 14.41
C LEU A 467 -8.16 -35.27 15.21
N HIS A 468 -8.88 -34.71 16.19
CA HIS A 468 -8.31 -33.72 17.12
C HIS A 468 -7.16 -34.29 17.94
N GLN A 469 -7.26 -35.53 18.43
CA GLN A 469 -6.17 -36.18 19.16
C GLN A 469 -4.95 -36.41 18.25
N ALA A 470 -5.12 -36.92 17.03
CA ALA A 470 -4.02 -37.10 16.08
C ALA A 470 -3.37 -35.77 15.67
N GLN A 471 -4.16 -34.69 15.52
CA GLN A 471 -3.64 -33.33 15.30
C GLN A 471 -2.86 -32.81 16.51
N ALA A 472 -3.34 -33.03 17.73
CA ALA A 472 -2.61 -32.66 18.95
C ALA A 472 -1.28 -33.42 19.06
N GLU A 473 -1.27 -34.73 18.82
CA GLU A 473 -0.08 -35.56 18.82
C GLU A 473 0.93 -35.12 17.74
N ALA A 474 0.51 -34.93 16.49
CA ALA A 474 1.38 -34.43 15.42
C ALA A 474 1.93 -33.01 15.72
N ARG A 475 1.09 -32.12 16.29
CA ARG A 475 1.51 -30.77 16.72
C ARG A 475 2.57 -30.83 17.81
N THR A 476 2.48 -31.75 18.78
CA THR A 476 3.54 -31.94 19.80
C THR A 476 4.84 -32.49 19.22
N GLN A 477 4.81 -33.10 18.03
CA GLN A 477 5.98 -33.62 17.31
C GLN A 477 6.58 -32.62 16.29
N GLY A 478 6.00 -31.41 16.15
CA GLY A 478 6.48 -30.39 15.21
C GLY A 478 6.03 -30.60 13.75
N GLU A 479 5.06 -31.48 13.52
CA GLU A 479 4.47 -31.74 12.21
C GLU A 479 3.04 -31.19 12.14
N ARG A 480 2.50 -31.07 10.92
CA ARG A 480 1.10 -30.69 10.67
C ARG A 480 0.43 -31.68 9.75
N LEU A 481 -0.80 -32.03 10.10
CA LEU A 481 -1.65 -32.94 9.34
C LEU A 481 -2.65 -32.15 8.50
N LEU A 482 -2.73 -32.49 7.22
CA LEU A 482 -3.76 -32.02 6.31
C LEU A 482 -4.32 -33.21 5.52
N VAL A 483 -5.58 -33.13 5.12
CA VAL A 483 -6.25 -34.15 4.31
C VAL A 483 -6.49 -33.60 2.91
N VAL A 484 -6.18 -34.39 1.89
CA VAL A 484 -6.43 -34.08 0.49
C VAL A 484 -7.42 -35.08 -0.09
N GLU A 485 -8.58 -34.57 -0.51
CA GLU A 485 -9.59 -35.31 -1.24
C GLU A 485 -9.41 -35.08 -2.75
N LEU A 486 -9.05 -36.12 -3.49
CA LEU A 486 -8.92 -36.10 -4.95
C LEU A 486 -10.12 -36.79 -5.62
N ARG A 487 -10.73 -36.14 -6.62
CA ARG A 487 -11.81 -36.69 -7.46
C ARG A 487 -11.31 -37.00 -8.86
N GLU A 488 -11.28 -38.29 -9.22
CA GLU A 488 -10.83 -38.79 -10.53
C GLU A 488 -11.99 -39.38 -11.33
N SER A 489 -12.02 -39.17 -12.65
CA SER A 489 -12.95 -39.87 -13.56
C SER A 489 -12.40 -41.25 -13.92
N ARG A 490 -13.24 -42.29 -13.93
CA ARG A 490 -12.83 -43.66 -14.33
C ARG A 490 -12.33 -43.80 -15.76
N ASP A 491 -12.71 -42.86 -16.64
CA ASP A 491 -12.40 -42.91 -18.07
C ASP A 491 -11.11 -42.12 -18.42
N GLU A 492 -10.48 -41.44 -17.45
CA GLU A 492 -9.24 -40.66 -17.62
C GLU A 492 -8.01 -41.39 -17.07
N THR A 493 -6.81 -41.04 -17.55
CA THR A 493 -5.55 -41.63 -17.07
C THR A 493 -5.30 -41.23 -15.62
N ALA A 494 -5.09 -42.21 -14.73
CA ALA A 494 -5.00 -42.00 -13.29
C ALA A 494 -3.86 -41.02 -12.92
N LEU A 495 -4.22 -39.92 -12.24
CA LEU A 495 -3.31 -38.86 -11.81
C LEU A 495 -2.64 -39.20 -10.48
N LEU A 496 -3.29 -40.05 -9.67
CA LEU A 496 -2.85 -40.40 -8.33
C LEU A 496 -1.37 -40.86 -8.22
N PRO A 497 -0.79 -41.73 -9.08
CA PRO A 497 0.60 -42.15 -8.94
C PRO A 497 1.59 -40.99 -9.07
N THR A 498 1.43 -40.17 -10.10
CA THR A 498 2.28 -38.99 -10.37
C THR A 498 2.05 -37.88 -9.36
N LEU A 499 0.83 -37.73 -8.82
CA LEU A 499 0.56 -36.79 -7.73
C LEU A 499 1.31 -37.20 -6.46
N ARG A 500 1.26 -38.49 -6.07
CA ARG A 500 1.97 -39.00 -4.89
C ARG A 500 3.48 -38.76 -4.97
N GLU A 501 4.09 -39.15 -6.09
CA GLU A 501 5.54 -38.95 -6.31
C GLU A 501 5.95 -37.47 -6.25
N ASN A 502 5.12 -36.56 -6.79
CA ASN A 502 5.40 -35.13 -6.72
C ASN A 502 5.27 -34.55 -5.30
N LEU A 503 4.33 -35.02 -4.49
CA LEU A 503 4.14 -34.56 -3.11
C LEU A 503 5.26 -35.05 -2.20
N GLU A 504 5.61 -36.34 -2.30
CA GLU A 504 6.69 -36.93 -1.50
C GLU A 504 8.05 -36.26 -1.83
N ARG A 505 8.31 -35.93 -3.10
CA ARG A 505 9.54 -35.24 -3.55
C ARG A 505 9.74 -33.83 -2.97
N ILE A 506 8.67 -33.10 -2.65
CA ILE A 506 8.74 -31.77 -2.03
C ILE A 506 8.62 -31.81 -0.50
N GLY A 507 8.61 -33.01 0.11
CA GLY A 507 8.58 -33.19 1.57
C GLY A 507 7.19 -33.25 2.20
N LEU A 508 6.13 -33.58 1.43
CA LEU A 508 4.82 -33.96 1.98
C LEU A 508 4.73 -35.49 2.06
N HIS A 509 4.72 -36.04 3.27
CA HIS A 509 4.64 -37.48 3.50
C HIS A 509 3.19 -37.96 3.60
N ILE A 510 2.90 -39.16 3.09
CA ILE A 510 1.55 -39.74 3.01
C ILE A 510 1.37 -40.81 4.10
N ASP A 511 0.49 -40.55 5.06
CA ASP A 511 0.27 -41.43 6.22
C ASP A 511 -0.75 -42.53 5.92
N HIS A 512 -1.85 -42.13 5.30
CA HIS A 512 -2.97 -43.01 5.02
C HIS A 512 -3.68 -42.59 3.74
N ALA A 513 -4.18 -43.58 3.00
CA ALA A 513 -4.86 -43.37 1.72
C ALA A 513 -6.10 -44.28 1.66
N THR A 514 -7.29 -43.69 1.63
CA THR A 514 -8.57 -44.42 1.60
C THR A 514 -9.34 -44.06 0.34
N ARG A 515 -9.75 -45.06 -0.44
CA ARG A 515 -10.65 -44.86 -1.58
C ARG A 515 -12.11 -45.05 -1.14
N GLN A 516 -12.92 -44.01 -1.32
CA GLN A 516 -14.33 -44.01 -0.93
C GLN A 516 -15.24 -44.23 -2.15
N PRO A 517 -16.21 -45.17 -2.09
CA PRO A 517 -17.18 -45.39 -3.16
C PRO A 517 -18.40 -44.45 -3.01
N HIS A 518 -18.27 -43.18 -3.40
CA HIS A 518 -19.39 -42.23 -3.35
C HIS A 518 -20.30 -42.31 -4.59
N GLY A 519 -21.61 -42.09 -4.37
CA GLY A 519 -22.70 -42.57 -5.24
C GLY A 519 -22.98 -41.86 -6.57
N VAL A 520 -22.05 -41.07 -7.12
CA VAL A 520 -22.20 -40.52 -8.49
C VAL A 520 -21.49 -41.46 -9.47
N ALA A 521 -22.26 -42.06 -10.38
CA ALA A 521 -21.78 -43.17 -11.21
C ALA A 521 -20.77 -42.74 -12.31
N ARG A 522 -19.52 -42.48 -11.92
CA ARG A 522 -18.24 -42.58 -12.68
C ARG A 522 -17.03 -41.96 -11.96
N GLU A 523 -17.22 -41.28 -10.84
CA GLU A 523 -16.11 -40.68 -10.08
C GLU A 523 -15.51 -41.63 -9.03
N ILE A 524 -14.22 -41.50 -8.76
CA ILE A 524 -13.50 -42.13 -7.65
C ILE A 524 -13.02 -41.01 -6.73
N LEU A 525 -13.43 -41.05 -5.46
CA LEU A 525 -12.90 -40.19 -4.41
C LEU A 525 -11.76 -40.91 -3.69
N THR A 526 -10.58 -40.31 -3.65
CA THR A 526 -9.43 -40.77 -2.86
C THR A 526 -9.11 -39.73 -1.79
N GLU A 527 -9.20 -40.12 -0.52
CA GLU A 527 -8.81 -39.33 0.64
C GLU A 527 -7.35 -39.68 1.00
N LEU A 528 -6.47 -38.69 1.07
CA LEU A 528 -5.06 -38.82 1.48
C LEU A 528 -4.81 -37.99 2.73
N THR A 529 -4.42 -38.64 3.83
CA THR A 529 -3.90 -37.91 5.00
C THR A 529 -2.41 -37.68 4.81
N LEU A 530 -2.01 -36.41 4.78
CA LEU A 530 -0.65 -35.95 4.53
C LEU A 530 -0.09 -35.25 5.77
N ARG A 531 1.21 -35.41 6.00
CA ARG A 531 1.96 -34.65 7.01
C ARG A 531 3.11 -33.85 6.39
N TYR A 532 3.44 -32.71 7.00
CA TYR A 532 4.65 -31.97 6.70
C TYR A 532 5.28 -31.37 7.98
N PRO A 533 6.62 -31.28 8.05
CA PRO A 533 7.31 -30.56 9.12
C PRO A 533 7.33 -29.05 8.85
N VAL A 534 6.87 -28.24 9.82
CA VAL A 534 6.81 -26.77 9.68
C VAL A 534 8.16 -26.07 9.69
N GLN A 535 9.26 -26.81 9.91
CA GLN A 535 10.63 -26.29 9.90
C GLN A 535 11.38 -26.64 8.59
N SER A 536 10.69 -27.18 7.58
CA SER A 536 11.32 -27.53 6.30
C SER A 536 11.95 -26.31 5.61
N PRO A 537 13.21 -26.39 5.12
CA PRO A 537 13.77 -25.32 4.28
C PRO A 537 13.10 -25.23 2.90
N GLN A 538 12.22 -26.18 2.58
CA GLN A 538 11.38 -26.16 1.38
C GLN A 538 9.94 -25.69 1.68
N LEU A 539 9.66 -25.22 2.91
CA LEU A 539 8.32 -24.78 3.30
C LEU A 539 7.70 -23.71 2.39
N PRO A 540 8.43 -22.75 1.78
CA PRO A 540 7.88 -21.89 0.75
C PRO A 540 7.29 -22.68 -0.43
N ALA A 541 8.03 -23.65 -0.97
CA ALA A 541 7.57 -24.49 -2.07
C ALA A 541 6.45 -25.48 -1.65
N ILE A 542 6.48 -26.00 -0.42
CA ILE A 542 5.38 -26.80 0.16
C ILE A 542 4.13 -25.93 0.28
N SER A 543 4.27 -24.70 0.78
CA SER A 543 3.17 -23.77 0.98
C SER A 543 2.51 -23.39 -0.34
N ASP A 544 3.31 -22.97 -1.32
CA ASP A 544 2.86 -22.65 -2.67
C ASP A 544 2.20 -23.87 -3.34
N THR A 545 2.72 -25.08 -3.13
CA THR A 545 2.12 -26.30 -3.70
C THR A 545 0.79 -26.66 -3.04
N VAL A 546 0.68 -26.60 -1.71
CA VAL A 546 -0.60 -26.85 -1.01
C VAL A 546 -1.64 -25.78 -1.39
N ASP A 547 -1.23 -24.53 -1.56
CA ASP A 547 -2.12 -23.43 -1.95
C ASP A 547 -2.44 -23.42 -3.45
N ALA A 548 -1.60 -24.01 -4.31
CA ALA A 548 -1.93 -24.32 -5.70
C ALA A 548 -2.88 -25.52 -5.81
N LEU A 549 -2.72 -26.56 -4.99
CA LEU A 549 -3.67 -27.68 -4.91
C LEU A 549 -5.07 -27.21 -4.50
N ARG A 550 -5.18 -26.25 -3.58
CA ARG A 550 -6.46 -25.60 -3.22
C ARG A 550 -7.15 -24.88 -4.38
N GLN A 551 -6.43 -24.52 -5.44
CA GLN A 551 -6.97 -23.87 -6.63
C GLN A 551 -7.41 -24.87 -7.71
N ASN A 552 -7.14 -26.17 -7.53
CA ASN A 552 -7.55 -27.22 -8.46
C ASN A 552 -8.99 -27.67 -8.16
N PRO A 553 -9.97 -27.50 -9.07
CA PRO A 553 -11.38 -27.81 -8.79
C PRO A 553 -11.69 -29.30 -8.59
N ARG A 554 -10.73 -30.22 -8.85
CA ARG A 554 -10.85 -31.65 -8.58
C ARG A 554 -10.20 -32.08 -7.25
N VAL A 555 -9.63 -31.15 -6.49
CA VAL A 555 -8.93 -31.38 -5.24
C VAL A 555 -9.52 -30.51 -4.14
N MET A 556 -9.92 -31.11 -3.02
CA MET A 556 -10.29 -30.39 -1.80
C MET A 556 -9.24 -30.63 -0.73
N VAL A 557 -8.67 -29.54 -0.17
CA VAL A 557 -7.63 -29.61 0.86
C VAL A 557 -8.22 -29.15 2.20
N VAL A 558 -8.31 -30.08 3.15
CA VAL A 558 -8.82 -29.87 4.50
C VAL A 558 -7.62 -29.81 5.45
N GLU A 559 -7.30 -28.61 5.91
CA GLU A 559 -6.21 -28.28 6.84
C GLU A 559 -6.85 -27.37 7.88
N SER A 560 -6.40 -27.36 9.14
CA SER A 560 -6.96 -26.39 10.08
C SER A 560 -6.58 -24.97 9.64
N GLY A 561 -7.45 -23.99 9.89
CA GLY A 561 -7.17 -22.59 9.56
C GLY A 561 -5.89 -22.07 10.23
N GLN A 562 -5.58 -22.59 11.42
CA GLN A 562 -4.34 -22.31 12.15
C GLN A 562 -3.11 -22.84 11.40
N ASP A 563 -3.10 -24.11 11.01
CA ASP A 563 -1.94 -24.73 10.36
C ASP A 563 -1.70 -24.14 8.95
N ALA A 564 -2.78 -23.84 8.23
CA ALA A 564 -2.73 -23.20 6.91
C ALA A 564 -2.19 -21.75 6.95
N VAL A 565 -2.46 -21.01 8.04
CA VAL A 565 -1.90 -19.67 8.27
C VAL A 565 -0.43 -19.76 8.71
N GLU A 566 -0.12 -20.66 9.63
CA GLU A 566 1.24 -20.93 10.13
C GLU A 566 2.20 -21.27 8.98
N ARG A 567 1.83 -22.23 8.13
CA ARG A 567 2.60 -22.63 6.94
C ARG A 567 2.94 -21.46 6.01
N ARG A 568 1.96 -20.59 5.71
CA ARG A 568 2.14 -19.42 4.82
C ARG A 568 2.99 -18.33 5.43
N GLN A 569 2.87 -18.09 6.73
CA GLN A 569 3.65 -17.08 7.44
C GLN A 569 5.13 -17.47 7.52
N LEU A 570 5.42 -18.73 7.82
CA LEU A 570 6.78 -19.27 7.83
C LEU A 570 7.40 -19.30 6.43
N ALA A 571 6.62 -19.61 5.39
CA ALA A 571 7.02 -19.51 4.00
C ALA A 571 7.40 -18.07 3.59
N ALA A 572 6.54 -17.09 3.87
CA ALA A 572 6.75 -15.70 3.47
C ALA A 572 7.97 -15.06 4.17
N ALA A 573 8.23 -15.42 5.43
CA ALA A 573 9.38 -14.93 6.19
C ALA A 573 10.73 -15.28 5.52
N GLN A 574 10.88 -16.52 5.03
CA GLN A 574 12.09 -16.95 4.32
C GLN A 574 12.35 -16.20 3.01
N GLU A 575 11.31 -15.69 2.35
CA GLU A 575 11.45 -14.94 1.10
C GLU A 575 11.73 -13.44 1.33
N GLN A 576 11.42 -12.93 2.53
CA GLN A 576 11.69 -11.53 2.90
C GLN A 576 13.14 -11.28 3.34
N GLU A 577 13.86 -12.28 3.88
CA GLU A 577 15.31 -12.22 4.20
C GLU A 577 16.22 -12.03 2.98
N ARG A 578 15.69 -12.16 1.77
CA ARG A 578 16.48 -12.11 0.53
C ARG A 578 16.58 -10.71 -0.08
N GLN A 579 15.95 -9.66 0.46
CA GLN A 579 15.51 -8.54 -0.39
C GLN A 579 16.11 -7.13 -0.18
N ALA A 580 16.64 -6.68 0.97
CA ALA A 580 17.32 -5.36 1.00
C ALA A 580 18.23 -5.02 2.21
N GLY A 581 19.23 -4.14 1.98
CA GLY A 581 19.92 -3.36 3.01
C GLY A 581 21.29 -2.78 2.56
N PRO A 582 21.68 -1.54 2.94
CA PRO A 582 22.99 -0.98 2.56
C PRO A 582 24.14 -1.74 3.24
N PRO A 583 25.32 -1.84 2.61
CA PRO A 583 26.37 -2.74 3.05
C PRO A 583 26.88 -2.37 4.44
N LEU A 584 26.80 -3.33 5.34
CA LEU A 584 27.36 -3.25 6.68
C LEU A 584 28.86 -2.93 6.58
N ARG A 585 29.36 -2.05 7.45
CA ARG A 585 30.80 -2.06 7.74
C ARG A 585 31.14 -3.45 8.31
N PRO A 586 32.04 -4.24 7.68
CA PRO A 586 32.35 -5.57 8.16
C PRO A 586 32.88 -5.53 9.58
N SER A 587 32.51 -6.52 10.39
CA SER A 587 33.14 -6.78 11.68
C SER A 587 34.10 -7.97 11.56
N ASP A 588 34.85 -8.24 12.62
CA ASP A 588 35.73 -9.42 12.68
C ASP A 588 34.94 -10.76 12.76
N SER A 589 33.59 -10.73 12.66
CA SER A 589 32.70 -11.88 12.78
C SER A 589 31.58 -11.87 11.73
N PRO A 590 31.67 -12.72 10.68
CA PRO A 590 30.61 -12.85 9.67
C PRO A 590 29.23 -13.19 10.25
N ALA A 591 29.17 -13.93 11.36
CA ALA A 591 27.92 -14.27 12.03
C ALA A 591 27.21 -13.05 12.66
N ARG A 592 28.00 -12.07 13.15
CA ARG A 592 27.45 -10.79 13.64
C ARG A 592 27.02 -9.90 12.49
N ASP A 593 27.71 -9.95 11.37
CA ASP A 593 27.33 -9.20 10.18
C ASP A 593 26.00 -9.73 9.60
N GLN A 594 25.82 -11.06 9.50
CA GLN A 594 24.52 -11.63 9.13
C GLN A 594 23.40 -11.18 10.10
N ALA A 595 23.60 -11.35 11.42
CA ALA A 595 22.60 -10.93 12.41
C ALA A 595 22.26 -9.43 12.36
N ARG A 596 23.18 -8.57 11.90
CA ARG A 596 22.89 -7.13 11.66
C ARG A 596 22.02 -6.93 10.42
N GLN A 597 22.25 -7.67 9.34
CA GLN A 597 21.40 -7.66 8.15
C GLN A 597 19.97 -8.08 8.50
N ASP A 598 19.82 -9.23 9.16
CA ASP A 598 18.54 -9.80 9.58
C ASP A 598 17.76 -8.82 10.47
N PHE A 599 18.44 -8.21 11.45
CA PHE A 599 17.85 -7.18 12.32
C PHE A 599 17.30 -5.99 11.50
N ILE A 600 18.07 -5.50 10.52
CA ILE A 600 17.74 -4.28 9.76
C ILE A 600 16.64 -4.54 8.71
N GLU A 601 16.53 -5.76 8.19
CA GLU A 601 15.44 -6.24 7.32
C GLU A 601 14.14 -6.36 8.11
N ALA A 602 14.16 -7.19 9.17
CA ALA A 602 13.05 -7.38 10.12
C ALA A 602 12.50 -6.05 10.63
N ALA A 603 13.40 -5.16 11.08
CA ALA A 603 13.04 -3.86 11.60
C ALA A 603 12.25 -3.00 10.62
N ARG A 604 12.56 -3.00 9.32
CA ARG A 604 11.84 -2.20 8.32
C ARG A 604 10.35 -2.55 8.26
N GLN A 605 10.03 -3.84 8.34
CA GLN A 605 8.65 -4.33 8.32
C GLN A 605 7.94 -4.03 9.64
N VAL A 606 8.57 -4.34 10.79
CA VAL A 606 7.99 -4.07 12.12
C VAL A 606 7.75 -2.57 12.33
N VAL A 607 8.64 -1.70 11.85
CA VAL A 607 8.48 -0.23 11.87
C VAL A 607 7.25 0.23 11.10
N ARG A 608 7.00 -0.34 9.91
CA ARG A 608 5.84 0.01 9.09
C ARG A 608 4.53 -0.37 9.79
N GLU A 609 4.47 -1.59 10.33
CA GLU A 609 3.32 -2.07 11.10
C GLU A 609 3.10 -1.26 12.38
N LEU A 610 4.14 -1.00 13.18
CA LEU A 610 4.05 -0.20 14.41
C LEU A 610 3.45 1.19 14.16
N ARG A 611 3.77 1.81 13.02
CA ARG A 611 3.14 3.08 12.62
C ARG A 611 1.66 2.95 12.27
N VAL A 612 1.22 1.84 11.67
CA VAL A 612 -0.21 1.57 11.42
C VAL A 612 -0.97 1.49 12.75
N TYR A 613 -0.42 0.82 13.77
CA TYR A 613 -1.01 0.74 15.12
C TYR A 613 -0.76 1.98 16.00
N ALA A 614 -0.37 3.11 15.41
CA ALA A 614 -0.03 4.37 16.11
C ALA A 614 1.09 4.28 17.18
N ALA A 615 1.82 3.17 17.26
CA ALA A 615 3.00 2.97 18.11
C ALA A 615 4.26 3.60 17.47
N GLY A 616 4.16 4.89 17.16
CA GLY A 616 5.20 5.64 16.44
C GLY A 616 6.54 5.68 17.19
N LEU A 617 6.51 5.89 18.50
CA LEU A 617 7.71 5.98 19.34
C LEU A 617 8.52 4.67 19.31
N GLU A 618 7.84 3.54 19.25
CA GLU A 618 8.44 2.22 19.15
C GLU A 618 9.01 1.98 17.76
N ALA A 619 8.29 2.41 16.71
CA ALA A 619 8.81 2.41 15.36
C ALA A 619 10.12 3.23 15.28
N ALA A 620 10.17 4.43 15.84
CA ALA A 620 11.38 5.25 15.83
C ALA A 620 12.48 4.78 16.82
N ARG A 621 12.17 4.02 17.89
CA ARG A 621 13.20 3.28 18.67
C ARG A 621 13.86 2.26 17.75
N LEU A 622 13.05 1.51 17.02
CA LEU A 622 13.52 0.44 16.16
C LEU A 622 14.32 0.94 14.94
N GLN A 623 13.90 2.04 14.31
CA GLN A 623 14.64 2.67 13.21
C GLN A 623 16.04 3.15 13.64
N GLU A 624 16.17 3.81 14.80
CA GLU A 624 17.48 4.29 15.26
C GLU A 624 18.41 3.12 15.63
N VAL A 625 17.90 2.06 16.27
CA VAL A 625 18.71 0.85 16.57
C VAL A 625 19.23 0.21 15.27
N SER A 626 18.37 0.06 14.27
CA SER A 626 18.73 -0.48 12.94
C SER A 626 19.82 0.36 12.25
N LYS A 627 19.68 1.68 12.33
CA LYS A 627 20.62 2.65 11.74
C LYS A 627 21.98 2.64 12.44
N GLN A 628 22.02 2.46 13.76
CA GLN A 628 23.28 2.30 14.50
C GLN A 628 23.99 0.99 14.13
N LEU A 629 23.24 -0.10 13.94
CA LEU A 629 23.78 -1.41 13.52
C LEU A 629 24.39 -1.42 12.11
N LEU A 630 24.15 -0.39 11.27
CA LEU A 630 24.92 -0.22 10.02
C LEU A 630 26.41 0.07 10.26
N THR A 631 26.77 0.62 11.42
CA THR A 631 28.14 1.09 11.73
C THR A 631 28.77 0.47 12.98
N ARG A 632 27.96 -0.11 13.88
CA ARG A 632 28.41 -0.78 15.11
C ARG A 632 28.08 -2.29 15.04
N PRO A 633 28.99 -3.18 15.47
CA PRO A 633 28.78 -4.62 15.37
C PRO A 633 27.94 -5.23 16.50
N GLU A 634 27.61 -4.45 17.54
CA GLU A 634 26.98 -4.93 18.77
C GLU A 634 25.89 -3.96 19.29
N LEU A 635 24.84 -4.54 19.88
CA LEU A 635 23.86 -3.85 20.71
C LEU A 635 24.42 -3.66 22.13
N THR A 636 24.73 -2.42 22.47
CA THR A 636 25.29 -2.03 23.78
C THR A 636 24.56 -0.82 24.36
N GLY A 637 24.44 -0.79 25.69
CA GLY A 637 23.83 0.32 26.44
C GLY A 637 22.43 0.68 25.94
N ILE A 638 22.23 1.96 25.62
CA ILE A 638 20.91 2.53 25.27
C ILE A 638 20.23 1.84 24.06
N ASN A 639 20.99 1.26 23.13
CA ASN A 639 20.39 0.55 21.97
C ASN A 639 19.79 -0.80 22.36
N GLN A 640 20.40 -1.49 23.33
CA GLN A 640 19.86 -2.72 23.91
C GLN A 640 18.58 -2.43 24.72
N GLU A 641 18.58 -1.36 25.52
CA GLU A 641 17.38 -0.90 26.24
C GLU A 641 16.25 -0.48 25.29
N ASN A 642 16.57 0.27 24.23
CA ASN A 642 15.59 0.68 23.22
C ASN A 642 14.96 -0.52 22.50
N GLY A 643 15.76 -1.53 22.12
CA GLY A 643 15.27 -2.78 21.55
C GLY A 643 14.31 -3.51 22.49
N ALA A 644 14.67 -3.66 23.76
CA ALA A 644 13.81 -4.30 24.76
C ALA A 644 12.47 -3.55 24.96
N ARG A 645 12.48 -2.21 24.96
CA ARG A 645 11.25 -1.40 25.07
C ARG A 645 10.33 -1.52 23.86
N VAL A 646 10.88 -1.60 22.65
CA VAL A 646 10.08 -1.87 21.43
C VAL A 646 9.37 -3.22 21.56
N LEU A 647 10.13 -4.25 21.93
CA LEU A 647 9.60 -5.61 22.06
C LEU A 647 8.49 -5.70 23.12
N ALA A 648 8.64 -4.99 24.24
CA ALA A 648 7.61 -4.94 25.28
C ALA A 648 6.29 -4.31 24.83
N VAL A 649 6.31 -3.26 23.99
CA VAL A 649 5.06 -2.67 23.45
C VAL A 649 4.52 -3.51 22.29
N VAL A 650 5.38 -4.07 21.45
CA VAL A 650 5.01 -5.07 20.45
C VAL A 650 4.25 -6.24 21.11
N ASP A 651 4.68 -6.69 22.30
CA ASP A 651 4.00 -7.73 23.08
C ASP A 651 2.59 -7.35 23.57
N THR A 652 2.26 -6.04 23.62
CA THR A 652 0.90 -5.55 23.92
C THR A 652 -0.01 -5.41 22.69
N LEU A 653 0.55 -5.55 21.47
CA LEU A 653 -0.19 -5.46 20.21
C LEU A 653 -0.44 -6.87 19.67
N ASP A 654 -1.65 -7.40 19.84
CA ASP A 654 -1.97 -8.81 19.56
C ASP A 654 -1.67 -9.27 18.13
N THR A 655 -1.79 -8.37 17.16
CA THR A 655 -1.49 -8.59 15.73
C THR A 655 0.00 -8.48 15.39
N LEU A 656 0.80 -7.88 16.27
CA LEU A 656 2.21 -7.56 16.05
C LEU A 656 3.14 -8.48 16.86
N LYS A 657 2.76 -8.87 18.09
CA LYS A 657 3.56 -9.74 18.97
C LYS A 657 3.95 -11.09 18.34
N THR A 658 3.10 -11.61 17.46
CA THR A 658 3.30 -12.86 16.71
C THR A 658 3.78 -12.66 15.27
N SER A 659 4.07 -11.42 14.86
CA SER A 659 4.53 -11.14 13.49
C SER A 659 5.87 -11.82 13.20
N PRO A 660 6.06 -12.49 12.04
CA PRO A 660 7.32 -13.16 11.72
C PRO A 660 8.54 -12.22 11.80
N ALA A 661 8.38 -10.98 11.36
CA ALA A 661 9.42 -9.95 11.44
C ALA A 661 9.77 -9.56 12.89
N VAL A 662 8.85 -9.68 13.85
CA VAL A 662 9.13 -9.44 15.28
C VAL A 662 9.97 -10.58 15.87
N LEU A 663 9.70 -11.82 15.50
CA LEU A 663 10.46 -12.98 15.96
C LEU A 663 11.89 -12.95 15.42
N GLN A 664 12.04 -12.68 14.12
CA GLN A 664 13.33 -12.48 13.46
C GLN A 664 14.15 -11.36 14.15
N LEU A 665 13.49 -10.25 14.49
CA LEU A 665 14.11 -9.14 15.23
C LEU A 665 14.63 -9.57 16.62
N ARG A 666 13.87 -10.37 17.37
CA ARG A 666 14.27 -10.88 18.70
C ARG A 666 15.50 -11.77 18.61
N GLN A 667 15.54 -12.68 17.64
CA GLN A 667 16.64 -13.61 17.44
C GLN A 667 17.93 -12.89 17.04
N ALA A 668 17.83 -11.97 16.08
CA ALA A 668 18.95 -11.13 15.69
C ALA A 668 19.50 -10.29 16.85
N ALA A 669 18.62 -9.70 17.69
CA ALA A 669 19.04 -8.92 18.85
C ALA A 669 19.89 -9.72 19.87
N GLN A 670 19.56 -10.99 20.10
CA GLN A 670 20.28 -11.83 21.06
C GLN A 670 21.75 -12.05 20.66
N LEU A 671 22.03 -12.28 19.37
CA LEU A 671 23.38 -12.49 18.84
C LEU A 671 24.24 -11.23 18.83
N LEU A 672 23.61 -10.05 18.89
CA LEU A 672 24.27 -8.76 18.87
C LEU A 672 24.57 -8.20 20.27
N HIS A 673 24.06 -8.80 21.34
CA HIS A 673 24.43 -8.41 22.71
C HIS A 673 25.87 -8.82 23.04
N ALA A 674 26.64 -7.92 23.64
CA ALA A 674 27.99 -8.22 24.13
C ALA A 674 27.94 -9.21 25.32
N PRO A 675 28.82 -10.21 25.39
CA PRO A 675 28.90 -11.11 26.55
C PRO A 675 29.37 -10.33 27.79
N LYS A 676 28.69 -10.58 28.92
CA LYS A 676 29.10 -10.05 30.22
C LYS A 676 30.50 -10.61 30.57
N PRO A 677 31.47 -9.78 31.00
CA PRO A 677 32.78 -10.31 31.41
C PRO A 677 32.58 -11.32 32.55
N PRO A 678 33.29 -12.47 32.53
CA PRO A 678 33.08 -13.51 33.53
C PRO A 678 33.39 -12.97 34.92
N ALA A 679 32.51 -13.25 35.87
CA ALA A 679 32.76 -12.97 37.27
C ALA A 679 34.05 -13.66 37.70
N GLN A 680 34.92 -12.94 38.42
CA GLN A 680 36.14 -13.53 38.97
C GLN A 680 35.77 -14.62 39.98
N GLU A 681 35.82 -15.89 39.56
CA GLU A 681 35.82 -16.99 40.51
C GLU A 681 37.03 -16.83 41.43
N ASN A 682 36.76 -16.83 42.73
CA ASN A 682 37.77 -16.68 43.78
C ASN A 682 38.80 -17.81 43.68
N ARG A 683 39.94 -17.54 43.04
CA ARG A 683 41.14 -18.35 43.26
C ARG A 683 41.47 -18.29 44.76
N PRO A 684 41.52 -19.41 45.49
CA PRO A 684 41.94 -19.39 46.88
C PRO A 684 43.38 -18.86 46.96
N ARG A 685 43.62 -17.92 47.88
CA ARG A 685 44.94 -17.33 48.10
C ARG A 685 45.93 -18.41 48.54
N THR A 686 46.79 -18.87 47.64
CA THR A 686 48.05 -19.52 48.01
C THR A 686 49.18 -18.49 47.96
N SER A 687 49.79 -18.29 49.12
CA SER A 687 50.97 -17.46 49.36
C SER A 687 51.52 -17.87 50.73
N PRO A 688 52.82 -17.67 51.06
CA PRO A 688 53.94 -17.26 50.20
C PRO A 688 55.14 -18.25 50.32
N ARG A 689 56.32 -17.80 49.82
CA ARG A 689 57.72 -18.27 50.02
C ARG A 689 58.39 -18.65 48.68
N TRP A 690 59.48 -18.01 48.25
CA TRP A 690 60.20 -16.81 48.73
C TRP A 690 60.59 -15.97 47.51
#